data_AF-A0A937SX70-F1
#
_entry.id   AF-A0A937SX70-F1
#
_cell.length_a   1.000
_cell.length_b   1.000
_cell.length_c   1.000
_cell.angle_alpha   90.00
_cell.angle_beta   90.00
_cell.angle_gamma   90.00
#
_symmetry.space_group_name_H-M   'P 1'
#
loop_
_entity.id
_entity.type
_entity.pdbx_description
1 polymer ?
#
loop_
_entity_poly.entity_id
_entity_poly.type
_entity_poly.pdbx_seq_one_letter_code
_entity_poly.pdbx_strand_id
1 'polypeptide(L)'
;MHKQGVGDFPFYCGINSLSELATKDDRVVVLNILGKESSGVTPISNDYSGGNIVFGTGPGKSGKSLVTKTGKIPVYNSIREGLDAGHKFNTVVVYLPPSGVKDGIAEAVRENPDLKKAIILTEKVSVKDSRVMRAICQANGVDLFGGNCLGLADAWNHVRLGGALGGNAPEESLVKGTVALFSNSGNFTTTIAVYLTTAGWGTTTSVSSGKDVYIQYGAKEFLHAFDNDDRSKVAVMYSEPGGYYEHGLKSSKPIVACVVGRWKARLSKACGHAGSLAGSGDDALAKEQWFMDYFGVDGIYTPQKPIFSKKGALVTNIAHIPEAVSKVMELNGQKPDFEPKGSLSLKSWFGNNQGIALPPELDLPVVEATEPYNQQIDALNKMVGAQHRRETLKDSSGASMMDPKTQVSKIHGTSILDASVKSFEANLVFALTRVYTCKYGEKIANIVLNMYVNQHGQPTLAAAEASRENGNSPNTVVSSAVAICGKKMVQKAMDASQALLELFQFTKMNDPCEKFDYAEQLKEAEKYKDALLADGEDACATKLADCLNKAGHSVFVQFVQDFAKANGGKLSTDALFAAVWTTLGWDALRTKKISKTTLVRMPWYSRIYSTIVGVSAPASRHGEDSIAGVKLEELIPNYSFTKTAFVTLLGRQPSESELYEFQVLLGLIITNGPGTISAQGCKGAVSADGPEQPQRVQVNKAFIGFLTHTGFAHGGNGYEAAAFLLENFKGKGLKSAADTGHGLDLDAMAMEVANKYSAYKMNEKAIGNLDYAKLPCINHPIFKGKDVNYDPREVFVRNLFKEKGINNVFLDFYHSLVESLFKAKVSKNVYCVNIDAVIAVILLKVVWTDFSEGKMKEEDIESASFATFLFGRMIGCAAEIDDHTSRGKNMDTRTPASKCRYVG
;
A
#
# COMPACT_ATOMS: atom_id res chain seq x y z
N MET A 1 0.86 -23.49 52.86
CA MET A 1 -0.51 -23.35 53.39
C MET A 1 -1.10 -22.09 52.75
N HIS A 2 -2.21 -22.18 52.04
CA HIS A 2 -2.89 -20.97 51.52
C HIS A 2 -3.74 -20.38 52.65
N LYS A 3 -4.01 -19.07 52.60
CA LYS A 3 -4.98 -18.47 53.53
C LYS A 3 -6.37 -18.98 53.18
N GLN A 4 -7.20 -19.28 54.19
CA GLN A 4 -8.60 -19.59 53.93
C GLN A 4 -9.31 -18.31 53.50
N GLY A 5 -10.06 -18.38 52.40
CA GLY A 5 -10.87 -17.29 51.87
C GLY A 5 -12.34 -17.48 52.23
N VAL A 6 -13.22 -17.13 51.30
CA VAL A 6 -14.67 -17.35 51.39
C VAL A 6 -15.05 -18.74 50.87
N GLY A 7 -16.18 -19.26 51.33
CA GLY A 7 -16.73 -20.54 50.88
C GLY A 7 -15.81 -21.75 51.12
N ASP A 8 -16.12 -22.85 50.43
CA ASP A 8 -15.42 -24.14 50.56
C ASP A 8 -14.39 -24.37 49.43
N PHE A 9 -13.79 -23.31 48.91
CA PHE A 9 -12.77 -23.45 47.86
C PHE A 9 -11.50 -24.11 48.42
N PRO A 10 -10.87 -25.06 47.68
CA PRO A 10 -9.62 -25.70 48.10
C PRO A 10 -8.38 -24.80 47.95
N PHE A 11 -8.60 -23.50 47.73
CA PHE A 11 -7.63 -22.44 47.51
C PHE A 11 -8.25 -21.11 47.98
N TYR A 12 -7.43 -20.09 48.20
CA TYR A 12 -7.88 -18.75 48.54
C TYR A 12 -8.74 -18.14 47.42
N CYS A 13 -9.95 -17.71 47.78
CA CYS A 13 -10.81 -16.82 47.02
C CYS A 13 -11.32 -15.77 48.01
N GLY A 14 -11.02 -14.49 47.78
CA GLY A 14 -11.38 -13.42 48.72
C GLY A 14 -12.73 -12.76 48.44
N ILE A 15 -13.25 -12.92 47.22
CA ILE A 15 -14.46 -12.25 46.73
C ILE A 15 -15.71 -13.05 47.11
N ASN A 16 -16.54 -12.51 48.00
CA ASN A 16 -17.80 -13.16 48.37
C ASN A 16 -18.96 -12.76 47.46
N SER A 17 -18.98 -11.52 46.96
CA SER A 17 -20.05 -10.96 46.13
C SER A 17 -19.48 -10.18 44.95
N LEU A 18 -20.18 -10.13 43.80
CA LEU A 18 -19.70 -9.40 42.62
C LEU A 18 -19.51 -7.89 42.88
N SER A 19 -20.20 -7.33 43.87
CA SER A 19 -20.03 -5.92 44.29
C SER A 19 -18.64 -5.61 44.87
N GLU A 20 -17.88 -6.64 45.23
CA GLU A 20 -16.53 -6.51 45.77
C GLU A 20 -15.44 -6.51 44.67
N LEU A 21 -15.77 -6.91 43.44
CA LEU A 21 -14.81 -7.03 42.34
C LEU A 21 -14.22 -5.68 41.94
N ALA A 22 -15.07 -4.68 41.70
CA ALA A 22 -14.70 -3.31 41.36
C ALA A 22 -15.52 -2.32 42.18
N THR A 23 -14.89 -1.65 43.14
CA THR A 23 -15.52 -0.76 44.12
C THR A 23 -14.90 0.63 44.11
N LYS A 24 -15.65 1.63 44.55
CA LYS A 24 -15.17 3.02 44.72
C LYS A 24 -14.05 3.14 45.74
N ASP A 25 -13.88 2.14 46.60
CA ASP A 25 -12.79 2.06 47.58
C ASP A 25 -11.49 1.51 46.97
N ASP A 26 -11.51 1.05 45.72
CA ASP A 26 -10.28 0.61 45.07
C ASP A 26 -9.33 1.80 44.87
N ARG A 27 -8.09 1.59 45.29
CA ARG A 27 -6.97 2.51 45.07
C ARG A 27 -5.93 1.74 44.30
N VAL A 28 -5.66 2.20 43.08
CA VAL A 28 -4.99 1.42 42.05
C VAL A 28 -3.59 1.96 41.78
N VAL A 29 -2.61 1.05 41.73
CA VAL A 29 -1.31 1.31 41.12
C VAL A 29 -1.22 0.64 39.75
N VAL A 30 -0.75 1.38 38.75
CA VAL A 30 -0.54 0.86 37.39
C VAL A 30 0.94 0.66 37.12
N LEU A 31 1.36 -0.60 36.89
CA LEU A 31 2.73 -0.91 36.53
C LEU A 31 2.98 -0.62 35.06
N ASN A 32 4.05 0.12 34.76
CA ASN A 32 4.38 0.64 33.42
C ASN A 32 3.33 1.62 32.86
N ILE A 33 2.87 2.57 33.68
CA ILE A 33 1.76 3.50 33.37
C ILE A 33 1.98 4.36 32.10
N LEU A 34 3.23 4.70 31.77
CA LEU A 34 3.60 5.47 30.58
C LEU A 34 3.88 4.60 29.34
N GLY A 35 3.61 3.30 29.42
CA GLY A 35 3.66 2.41 28.27
C GLY A 35 2.62 2.78 27.21
N LYS A 36 2.86 2.38 25.95
CA LYS A 36 2.05 2.77 24.79
C LYS A 36 0.54 2.52 24.98
N GLU A 37 0.17 1.35 25.50
CA GLU A 37 -1.24 0.98 25.71
C GLU A 37 -1.80 1.61 26.99
N SER A 38 -1.08 1.47 28.11
CA SER A 38 -1.53 1.97 29.42
C SER A 38 -1.72 3.49 29.42
N SER A 39 -0.88 4.27 28.74
CA SER A 39 -1.01 5.73 28.70
C SER A 39 -2.28 6.19 27.99
N GLY A 40 -2.85 5.38 27.10
CA GLY A 40 -4.13 5.66 26.44
C GLY A 40 -5.35 5.23 27.28
N VAL A 41 -5.27 4.08 27.94
CA VAL A 41 -6.40 3.47 28.68
C VAL A 41 -6.56 4.03 30.10
N THR A 42 -5.45 4.30 30.78
CA THR A 42 -5.40 4.73 32.18
C THR A 42 -6.20 6.02 32.41
N PRO A 43 -6.07 7.09 31.61
CA PRO A 43 -6.83 8.32 31.82
C PRO A 43 -8.34 8.08 31.78
N ILE A 44 -8.80 7.29 30.80
CA ILE A 44 -10.22 6.97 30.62
C ILE A 44 -10.75 6.16 31.81
N SER A 45 -9.97 5.19 32.29
CA SER A 45 -10.36 4.37 33.45
C SER A 45 -10.43 5.19 34.72
N ASN A 46 -9.45 6.08 34.91
CA ASN A 46 -9.37 6.97 36.06
C ASN A 46 -10.54 7.96 36.08
N ASP A 47 -10.81 8.60 34.95
CA ASP A 47 -11.88 9.59 34.81
C ASP A 47 -13.26 8.95 35.02
N TYR A 48 -13.51 7.77 34.41
CA TYR A 48 -14.76 7.03 34.62
C TYR A 48 -14.94 6.62 36.09
N SER A 49 -13.86 6.19 36.74
CA SER A 49 -13.88 5.72 38.13
C SER A 49 -13.79 6.81 39.20
N GLY A 50 -13.86 8.09 38.80
CA GLY A 50 -13.77 9.21 39.73
C GLY A 50 -12.42 9.36 40.42
N GLY A 51 -11.31 8.96 39.78
CA GLY A 51 -9.95 9.19 40.28
C GLY A 51 -9.37 8.06 41.14
N ASN A 52 -9.64 6.79 40.81
CA ASN A 52 -9.19 5.64 41.62
C ASN A 52 -7.70 5.28 41.46
N ILE A 53 -6.98 5.87 40.50
CA ILE A 53 -5.56 5.56 40.24
C ILE A 53 -4.68 6.54 41.02
N VAL A 54 -3.96 6.02 42.01
CA VAL A 54 -3.19 6.84 42.97
C VAL A 54 -1.79 7.17 42.49
N PHE A 55 -1.12 6.22 41.82
CA PHE A 55 0.17 6.42 41.16
C PHE A 55 0.42 5.32 40.13
N GLY A 56 1.50 5.45 39.36
CA GLY A 56 1.99 4.36 38.53
C GLY A 56 3.51 4.23 38.56
N THR A 57 4.02 3.14 38.00
CA THR A 57 5.46 2.90 37.90
C THR A 57 5.96 3.00 36.47
N GLY A 58 7.23 3.35 36.31
CA GLY A 58 7.94 3.39 35.03
C GLY A 58 9.45 3.52 35.28
N PRO A 59 10.24 2.45 35.12
CA PRO A 59 11.68 2.49 35.36
C PRO A 59 12.37 3.61 34.56
N GLY A 60 13.13 4.47 35.24
CA GLY A 60 13.81 5.62 34.65
C GLY A 60 12.87 6.79 34.31
N LYS A 61 11.64 6.80 34.85
CA LYS A 61 10.63 7.83 34.60
C LYS A 61 10.09 8.49 35.88
N SER A 62 10.72 8.28 37.04
CA SER A 62 10.34 8.99 38.26
C SER A 62 10.36 10.51 38.08
N GLY A 63 9.44 11.20 38.76
CA GLY A 63 9.21 12.65 38.66
C GLY A 63 8.31 13.07 37.48
N LYS A 64 7.93 12.13 36.60
CA LYS A 64 6.91 12.38 35.57
C LYS A 64 5.50 12.22 36.13
N SER A 65 4.52 12.63 35.35
CA SER A 65 3.10 12.39 35.63
C SER A 65 2.34 12.02 34.35
N LEU A 66 1.24 11.30 34.51
CA LEU A 66 0.24 11.10 33.47
C LEU A 66 -0.92 12.08 33.70
N VAL A 67 -1.28 12.84 32.67
CA VAL A 67 -2.36 13.84 32.77
C VAL A 67 -3.71 13.19 32.47
N THR A 68 -4.70 13.45 33.32
CA THR A 68 -6.11 13.02 33.18
C THR A 68 -7.04 14.20 33.39
N LYS A 69 -8.35 14.07 33.15
CA LYS A 69 -9.31 15.16 33.42
C LYS A 69 -9.45 15.42 34.92
N THR A 70 -9.32 14.38 35.75
CA THR A 70 -9.45 14.51 37.21
C THR A 70 -8.15 14.92 37.91
N GLY A 71 -7.03 15.03 37.18
CA GLY A 71 -5.74 15.47 37.74
C GLY A 71 -4.51 14.76 37.16
N LYS A 72 -3.34 15.05 37.76
CA LYS A 72 -2.07 14.41 37.38
C LYS A 72 -1.82 13.19 38.27
N ILE A 73 -1.56 12.04 37.66
CA ILE A 73 -1.17 10.81 38.36
C ILE A 73 0.37 10.78 38.41
N PRO A 74 1.00 10.73 39.60
CA PRO A 74 2.45 10.69 39.73
C PRO A 74 3.03 9.35 39.25
N VAL A 75 4.26 9.41 38.72
CA VAL A 75 5.00 8.23 38.24
C VAL A 75 6.30 8.09 39.03
N TYR A 76 6.54 6.87 39.51
CA TYR A 76 7.74 6.48 40.27
C TYR A 76 8.51 5.37 39.57
N ASN A 77 9.75 5.07 40.00
CA ASN A 77 10.50 3.96 39.41
C ASN A 77 10.01 2.58 39.89
N SER A 78 9.49 2.50 41.12
CA SER A 78 9.07 1.25 41.78
C SER A 78 7.82 1.45 42.65
N ILE A 79 7.22 0.34 43.10
CA ILE A 79 6.10 0.39 44.05
C ILE A 79 6.58 0.96 45.39
N ARG A 80 7.79 0.58 45.81
CA ARG A 80 8.41 1.04 47.05
C ARG A 80 8.51 2.56 47.11
N GLU A 81 8.99 3.19 46.04
CA GLU A 81 9.13 4.65 45.97
C GLU A 81 7.76 5.36 46.06
N GLY A 82 6.71 4.80 45.45
CA GLY A 82 5.34 5.32 45.59
C GLY A 82 4.80 5.21 47.02
N LEU A 83 5.05 4.09 47.71
CA LEU A 83 4.67 3.92 49.11
C LEU A 83 5.45 4.87 50.04
N ASP A 84 6.77 5.01 49.82
CA ASP A 84 7.63 5.93 50.59
C ASP A 84 7.21 7.40 50.39
N ALA A 85 6.62 7.73 49.24
CA ALA A 85 6.01 9.04 48.98
C ALA A 85 4.63 9.24 49.64
N GLY A 86 4.15 8.26 50.41
CA GLY A 86 2.91 8.33 51.20
C GLY A 86 1.65 7.82 50.51
N HIS A 87 1.75 7.26 49.30
CA HIS A 87 0.59 6.70 48.61
C HIS A 87 0.14 5.39 49.25
N LYS A 88 -1.15 5.09 49.16
CA LYS A 88 -1.74 3.81 49.60
C LYS A 88 -2.57 3.21 48.48
N PHE A 89 -2.48 1.90 48.30
CA PHE A 89 -3.23 1.17 47.28
C PHE A 89 -3.65 -0.22 47.79
N ASN A 90 -4.73 -0.76 47.24
CA ASN A 90 -5.21 -2.12 47.54
C ASN A 90 -5.36 -2.99 46.27
N THR A 91 -5.09 -2.41 45.10
CA THR A 91 -5.21 -3.06 43.80
C THR A 91 -4.00 -2.74 42.92
N VAL A 92 -3.40 -3.76 42.29
CA VAL A 92 -2.34 -3.59 41.29
C VAL A 92 -2.84 -3.97 39.89
N VAL A 93 -2.54 -3.13 38.91
CA VAL A 93 -2.85 -3.34 37.49
C VAL A 93 -1.55 -3.45 36.70
N VAL A 94 -1.38 -4.54 35.94
CA VAL A 94 -0.10 -4.91 35.34
C VAL A 94 -0.10 -4.73 33.81
N TYR A 95 0.68 -3.77 33.31
CA TYR A 95 0.97 -3.54 31.89
C TYR A 95 2.46 -3.80 31.56
N LEU A 96 3.00 -4.93 32.03
CA LEU A 96 4.40 -5.31 31.81
C LEU A 96 4.55 -6.26 30.61
N PRO A 97 5.72 -6.31 29.94
CA PRO A 97 6.03 -7.39 29.01
C PRO A 97 5.90 -8.76 29.69
N PRO A 98 5.58 -9.85 28.95
CA PRO A 98 5.32 -11.16 29.55
C PRO A 98 6.40 -11.65 30.52
N SER A 99 7.67 -11.39 30.21
CA SER A 99 8.82 -11.76 31.05
C SER A 99 8.89 -11.01 32.39
N GLY A 100 8.23 -9.85 32.52
CA GLY A 100 8.27 -9.01 33.72
C GLY A 100 7.04 -9.15 34.63
N VAL A 101 5.97 -9.80 34.18
CA VAL A 101 4.69 -9.87 34.94
C VAL A 101 4.88 -10.54 36.30
N LYS A 102 5.60 -11.67 36.34
CA LYS A 102 5.84 -12.44 37.56
C LYS A 102 6.59 -11.64 38.61
N ASP A 103 7.62 -10.91 38.21
CA ASP A 103 8.41 -10.09 39.13
C ASP A 103 7.62 -8.87 39.61
N GLY A 104 6.78 -8.27 38.75
CA GLY A 104 5.88 -7.19 39.15
C GLY A 104 4.82 -7.62 40.18
N ILE A 105 4.23 -8.80 40.04
CA ILE A 105 3.32 -9.38 41.04
C ILE A 105 4.06 -9.68 42.35
N ALA A 106 5.26 -10.27 42.26
CA ALA A 106 6.07 -10.57 43.44
C ALA A 106 6.46 -9.29 44.20
N GLU A 107 6.83 -8.21 43.51
CA GLU A 107 7.08 -6.90 44.11
C GLU A 107 5.83 -6.37 44.79
N ALA A 108 4.69 -6.33 44.09
CA ALA A 108 3.44 -5.79 44.64
C ALA A 108 3.02 -6.49 45.94
N VAL A 109 3.08 -7.83 45.97
CA VAL A 109 2.73 -8.64 47.14
C VAL A 109 3.74 -8.47 48.27
N ARG A 110 5.04 -8.32 47.96
CA ARG A 110 6.09 -8.18 48.97
C ARG A 110 6.09 -6.80 49.62
N GLU A 111 5.92 -5.75 48.83
CA GLU A 111 6.03 -4.37 49.30
C GLU A 111 4.73 -3.85 49.94
N ASN A 112 3.57 -4.41 49.58
CA ASN A 112 2.28 -3.94 50.08
C ASN A 112 1.45 -5.06 50.76
N PRO A 113 1.41 -5.13 52.11
CA PRO A 113 0.60 -6.10 52.83
C PRO A 113 -0.91 -5.85 52.72
N ASP A 114 -1.34 -4.63 52.33
CA ASP A 114 -2.75 -4.26 52.16
C ASP A 114 -3.29 -4.60 50.76
N LEU A 115 -2.47 -5.21 49.90
CA LEU A 115 -2.88 -5.63 48.56
C LEU A 115 -3.99 -6.69 48.65
N LYS A 116 -5.09 -6.47 47.94
CA LYS A 116 -6.22 -7.40 47.87
C LYS A 116 -6.41 -8.00 46.48
N LYS A 117 -6.12 -7.23 45.42
CA LYS A 117 -6.41 -7.62 44.03
C LYS A 117 -5.21 -7.35 43.13
N ALA A 118 -4.98 -8.26 42.18
CA ALA A 118 -4.03 -8.08 41.10
C ALA A 118 -4.67 -8.41 39.75
N ILE A 119 -4.54 -7.52 38.77
CA ILE A 119 -5.16 -7.64 37.45
C ILE A 119 -4.08 -7.61 36.37
N ILE A 120 -3.96 -8.70 35.61
CA ILE A 120 -2.94 -8.88 34.57
C ILE A 120 -3.57 -8.70 33.19
N LEU A 121 -3.18 -7.64 32.48
CA LEU A 121 -3.65 -7.38 31.12
C LEU A 121 -2.78 -8.08 30.08
N THR A 122 -1.50 -8.30 30.42
CA THR A 122 -0.50 -8.90 29.54
C THR A 122 -0.94 -10.28 29.01
N GLU A 123 -0.83 -10.47 27.70
CA GLU A 123 -1.04 -11.75 27.01
C GLU A 123 0.25 -12.58 26.98
N LYS A 124 0.12 -13.92 26.85
CA LYS A 124 1.24 -14.85 26.62
C LYS A 124 2.18 -14.94 27.81
N VAL A 125 1.63 -14.84 29.02
CA VAL A 125 2.38 -15.14 30.22
C VAL A 125 2.67 -16.65 30.24
N SER A 126 3.91 -17.03 30.55
CA SER A 126 4.30 -18.43 30.53
C SER A 126 3.52 -19.24 31.57
N VAL A 127 3.19 -20.49 31.26
CA VAL A 127 2.52 -21.40 32.20
C VAL A 127 3.24 -21.48 33.55
N LYS A 128 4.58 -21.50 33.52
CA LYS A 128 5.42 -21.52 34.73
C LYS A 128 5.17 -20.27 35.57
N ASP A 129 5.23 -19.10 34.96
CA ASP A 129 5.04 -17.82 35.66
C ASP A 129 3.62 -17.67 36.19
N SER A 130 2.61 -18.07 35.40
CA SER A 130 1.20 -18.05 35.82
C SER A 130 0.95 -18.88 37.09
N ARG A 131 1.59 -20.06 37.20
CA ARG A 131 1.50 -20.91 38.40
C ARG A 131 2.21 -20.29 39.60
N VAL A 132 3.39 -19.70 39.39
CA VAL A 132 4.16 -19.05 40.46
C VAL A 132 3.42 -17.82 40.99
N MET A 133 2.89 -16.97 40.13
CA MET A 133 2.09 -15.80 40.54
C MET A 133 0.85 -16.21 41.31
N ARG A 134 0.09 -17.21 40.84
CA ARG A 134 -1.06 -17.74 41.60
C ARG A 134 -0.60 -18.21 42.99
N ALA A 135 0.46 -19.01 43.09
CA ALA A 135 0.95 -19.49 44.38
C ALA A 135 1.35 -18.35 45.34
N ILE A 136 2.01 -17.31 44.83
CA ILE A 136 2.38 -16.11 45.62
C ILE A 136 1.13 -15.41 46.14
N CYS A 137 0.16 -15.12 45.27
CA CYS A 137 -1.08 -14.45 45.65
C CYS A 137 -1.90 -15.27 46.67
N GLN A 138 -2.00 -16.58 46.46
CA GLN A 138 -2.73 -17.52 47.32
C GLN A 138 -2.13 -17.63 48.74
N ALA A 139 -0.80 -17.58 48.85
CA ALA A 139 -0.12 -17.56 50.15
C ALA A 139 -0.35 -16.25 50.93
N ASN A 140 -0.66 -15.17 50.22
CA ASN A 140 -0.78 -13.83 50.80
C ASN A 140 -2.22 -13.34 50.93
N GLY A 141 -3.20 -14.05 50.38
CA GLY A 141 -4.61 -13.66 50.41
C GLY A 141 -4.92 -12.54 49.42
N VAL A 142 -4.40 -12.68 48.20
CA VAL A 142 -4.63 -11.74 47.09
C VAL A 142 -5.40 -12.48 45.99
N ASP A 143 -6.50 -11.89 45.50
CA ASP A 143 -7.21 -12.39 44.34
C ASP A 143 -6.49 -11.98 43.05
N LEU A 144 -6.29 -12.95 42.15
CA LEU A 144 -5.55 -12.76 40.91
C LEU A 144 -6.49 -12.89 39.72
N PHE A 145 -6.51 -11.88 38.86
CA PHE A 145 -7.36 -11.81 37.67
C PHE A 145 -6.50 -11.70 36.41
N GLY A 146 -7.02 -12.24 35.31
CA GLY A 146 -6.45 -12.04 33.99
C GLY A 146 -5.28 -12.96 33.65
N GLY A 147 -4.37 -12.41 32.83
CA GLY A 147 -3.63 -13.15 31.80
C GLY A 147 -4.43 -13.05 30.51
N ASN A 148 -4.02 -12.13 29.63
CA ASN A 148 -4.77 -11.75 28.42
C ASN A 148 -6.21 -11.27 28.70
N CYS A 149 -6.42 -10.28 29.57
CA CYS A 149 -7.76 -9.74 29.84
C CYS A 149 -7.88 -8.24 29.59
N LEU A 150 -9.12 -7.72 29.61
CA LEU A 150 -9.41 -6.28 29.62
C LEU A 150 -9.83 -5.76 31.01
N GLY A 151 -9.70 -6.57 32.05
CA GLY A 151 -9.97 -6.18 33.44
C GLY A 151 -11.41 -6.39 33.89
N LEU A 152 -11.87 -5.54 34.82
CA LEU A 152 -13.13 -5.64 35.55
C LEU A 152 -13.87 -4.30 35.51
N ALA A 153 -15.20 -4.31 35.51
CA ALA A 153 -15.99 -3.10 35.66
C ALA A 153 -17.28 -3.33 36.45
N ASP A 154 -17.71 -2.32 37.20
CA ASP A 154 -19.01 -2.24 37.86
C ASP A 154 -19.77 -1.03 37.30
N ALA A 155 -20.83 -1.31 36.55
CA ALA A 155 -21.63 -0.29 35.86
C ALA A 155 -22.51 0.51 36.81
N TRP A 156 -22.88 -0.03 37.97
CA TRP A 156 -23.72 0.67 38.96
C TRP A 156 -22.95 1.79 39.65
N ASN A 157 -21.69 1.53 39.95
CA ASN A 157 -20.82 2.43 40.69
C ASN A 157 -19.86 3.22 39.79
N HIS A 158 -19.91 3.00 38.49
CA HIS A 158 -19.02 3.59 37.48
C HIS A 158 -17.56 3.33 37.84
N VAL A 159 -17.20 2.07 38.13
CA VAL A 159 -15.82 1.70 38.46
C VAL A 159 -15.25 0.82 37.36
N ARG A 160 -14.07 1.15 36.86
CA ARG A 160 -13.31 0.33 35.92
C ARG A 160 -11.89 0.09 36.43
N LEU A 161 -11.50 -1.18 36.46
CA LEU A 161 -10.17 -1.61 36.87
C LEU A 161 -9.47 -2.36 35.73
N GLY A 162 -8.26 -1.91 35.39
CA GLY A 162 -7.40 -2.59 34.43
C GLY A 162 -7.47 -2.05 33.00
N GLY A 163 -8.09 -2.82 32.10
CA GLY A 163 -8.06 -2.64 30.66
C GLY A 163 -9.17 -1.76 30.09
N ALA A 164 -9.30 -1.76 28.77
CA ALA A 164 -10.23 -0.91 28.04
C ALA A 164 -11.67 -1.49 27.97
N LEU A 165 -12.15 -2.13 29.04
CA LEU A 165 -13.57 -2.52 29.10
C LEU A 165 -14.46 -1.28 28.90
N GLY A 166 -15.41 -1.41 27.98
CA GLY A 166 -16.28 -0.31 27.57
C GLY A 166 -15.64 0.69 26.60
N GLY A 167 -14.43 0.43 26.11
CA GLY A 167 -13.75 1.27 25.13
C GLY A 167 -13.37 2.65 25.67
N ASN A 168 -13.42 3.65 24.78
CA ASN A 168 -13.05 5.03 25.09
C ASN A 168 -14.20 5.84 25.70
N ALA A 169 -15.43 5.34 25.61
CA ALA A 169 -16.64 5.93 26.19
C ALA A 169 -17.40 4.84 26.99
N PRO A 170 -16.93 4.49 28.21
CA PRO A 170 -17.46 3.34 28.95
C PRO A 170 -18.97 3.39 29.20
N GLU A 171 -19.52 4.60 29.38
CA GLU A 171 -20.96 4.86 29.55
C GLU A 171 -21.85 4.32 28.42
N GLU A 172 -21.32 4.15 27.21
CA GLU A 172 -22.09 3.63 26.06
C GLU A 172 -22.41 2.13 26.18
N SER A 173 -21.62 1.39 26.96
CA SER A 173 -21.71 -0.07 27.05
C SER A 173 -21.90 -0.57 28.48
N LEU A 174 -21.31 0.09 29.47
CA LEU A 174 -21.47 -0.22 30.90
C LEU A 174 -22.71 0.49 31.45
N VAL A 175 -23.86 0.18 30.86
CA VAL A 175 -25.15 0.74 31.28
C VAL A 175 -25.64 -0.04 32.49
N LYS A 176 -26.06 0.67 33.56
CA LYS A 176 -26.63 0.08 34.77
C LYS A 176 -27.84 -0.82 34.45
N GLY A 177 -27.82 -2.07 34.91
CA GLY A 177 -28.93 -3.03 34.81
C GLY A 177 -28.72 -4.27 35.68
N THR A 178 -29.28 -5.41 35.30
CA THR A 178 -29.31 -6.63 36.15
C THR A 178 -28.43 -7.78 35.67
N VAL A 179 -27.76 -7.66 34.53
CA VAL A 179 -26.96 -8.75 33.93
C VAL A 179 -25.50 -8.73 34.41
N ALA A 180 -25.01 -9.84 34.95
CA ALA A 180 -23.59 -10.02 35.23
C ALA A 180 -22.88 -10.68 34.03
N LEU A 181 -21.76 -10.12 33.55
CA LEU A 181 -21.01 -10.66 32.42
C LEU A 181 -19.72 -11.34 32.86
N PHE A 182 -19.52 -12.58 32.40
CA PHE A 182 -18.25 -13.29 32.51
C PHE A 182 -17.81 -13.77 31.13
N SER A 183 -16.64 -13.34 30.67
CA SER A 183 -16.18 -13.67 29.32
C SER A 183 -14.69 -13.99 29.29
N ASN A 184 -14.30 -14.98 28.49
CA ASN A 184 -12.89 -15.23 28.16
C ASN A 184 -12.31 -14.22 27.17
N SER A 185 -13.15 -13.47 26.46
CA SER A 185 -12.74 -12.43 25.51
C SER A 185 -13.11 -11.05 26.01
N GLY A 186 -12.11 -10.19 26.21
CA GLY A 186 -12.35 -8.82 26.66
C GLY A 186 -13.20 -8.00 25.68
N ASN A 187 -12.95 -8.13 24.37
CA ASN A 187 -13.76 -7.42 23.37
C ASN A 187 -15.21 -7.87 23.42
N PHE A 188 -15.46 -9.18 23.53
CA PHE A 188 -16.83 -9.68 23.60
C PHE A 188 -17.52 -9.33 24.92
N THR A 189 -16.79 -9.09 26.02
CA THR A 189 -17.39 -8.51 27.23
C THR A 189 -18.09 -7.18 26.89
N THR A 190 -17.41 -6.29 26.17
CA THR A 190 -17.98 -4.99 25.78
C THR A 190 -19.05 -5.11 24.70
N THR A 191 -18.84 -5.94 23.67
CA THR A 191 -19.83 -6.13 22.61
C THR A 191 -21.14 -6.71 23.12
N ILE A 192 -21.07 -7.70 24.02
CA ILE A 192 -22.26 -8.30 24.63
C ILE A 192 -23.02 -7.29 25.46
N ALA A 193 -22.32 -6.44 26.24
CA ALA A 193 -22.95 -5.37 27.01
C ALA A 193 -23.75 -4.41 26.10
N VAL A 194 -23.18 -4.01 24.95
CA VAL A 194 -23.90 -3.20 23.95
C VAL A 194 -25.09 -3.96 23.37
N TYR A 195 -24.93 -5.23 23.02
CA TYR A 195 -26.02 -6.03 22.43
C TYR A 195 -27.20 -6.17 23.38
N LEU A 196 -26.96 -6.36 24.67
CA LEU A 196 -27.99 -6.45 25.70
C LEU A 196 -28.89 -5.20 25.74
N THR A 197 -28.33 -4.02 25.49
CA THR A 197 -29.11 -2.77 25.45
C THR A 197 -30.18 -2.76 24.36
N THR A 198 -29.97 -3.52 23.27
CA THR A 198 -30.95 -3.66 22.18
C THR A 198 -32.18 -4.47 22.55
N ALA A 199 -32.16 -5.15 23.70
CA ALA A 199 -33.31 -5.84 24.28
C ALA A 199 -33.71 -5.26 25.66
N GLY A 200 -33.16 -4.10 26.03
CA GLY A 200 -33.52 -3.40 27.27
C GLY A 200 -32.78 -3.88 28.52
N TRP A 201 -31.68 -4.62 28.38
CA TRP A 201 -30.90 -5.14 29.51
C TRP A 201 -29.61 -4.35 29.69
N GLY A 202 -29.33 -3.95 30.92
CA GLY A 202 -28.04 -3.38 31.33
C GLY A 202 -27.22 -4.39 32.13
N THR A 203 -26.02 -3.97 32.53
CA THR A 203 -25.07 -4.79 33.27
C THR A 203 -24.92 -4.35 34.73
N THR A 204 -24.58 -5.30 35.60
CA THR A 204 -24.10 -5.03 36.97
C THR A 204 -22.58 -4.96 36.96
N THR A 205 -21.94 -6.11 36.80
CA THR A 205 -20.50 -6.31 36.83
C THR A 205 -20.07 -7.06 35.57
N SER A 206 -18.98 -6.59 34.96
CA SER A 206 -18.39 -7.15 33.75
C SER A 206 -16.98 -7.65 34.03
N VAL A 207 -16.76 -8.94 33.81
CA VAL A 207 -15.49 -9.63 34.08
C VAL A 207 -14.90 -10.13 32.76
N SER A 208 -13.75 -9.58 32.38
CA SER A 208 -12.87 -10.21 31.40
C SER A 208 -11.93 -11.15 32.17
N SER A 209 -12.22 -12.45 32.12
CA SER A 209 -11.40 -13.48 32.79
C SER A 209 -10.03 -13.65 32.14
N GLY A 210 -9.97 -13.34 30.84
CA GLY A 210 -8.81 -13.54 29.99
C GLY A 210 -8.73 -14.95 29.43
N LYS A 211 -7.61 -15.26 28.78
CA LYS A 211 -7.49 -16.51 27.99
C LYS A 211 -6.09 -17.08 27.84
N ASP A 212 -5.18 -16.66 28.70
CA ASP A 212 -3.97 -17.47 28.88
C ASP A 212 -4.37 -18.87 29.41
N VAL A 213 -3.48 -19.86 29.24
CA VAL A 213 -3.76 -21.28 29.53
C VAL A 213 -4.33 -21.52 30.95
N TYR A 214 -3.90 -20.71 31.91
CA TYR A 214 -4.41 -20.72 33.29
C TYR A 214 -5.31 -19.51 33.54
N ILE A 215 -6.60 -19.77 33.74
CA ILE A 215 -7.56 -18.74 34.16
C ILE A 215 -7.40 -18.51 35.67
N GLN A 216 -7.01 -17.28 36.04
CA GLN A 216 -6.68 -16.95 37.43
C GLN A 216 -7.92 -16.69 38.31
N TYR A 217 -9.03 -16.27 37.71
CA TYR A 217 -10.34 -16.16 38.36
C TYR A 217 -11.39 -16.83 37.48
N GLY A 218 -11.80 -18.04 37.84
CA GLY A 218 -12.59 -18.94 37.01
C GLY A 218 -14.09 -18.76 37.15
N ALA A 219 -14.82 -19.57 36.39
CA ALA A 219 -16.28 -19.57 36.37
C ALA A 219 -16.91 -19.94 37.72
N LYS A 220 -16.27 -20.82 38.50
CA LYS A 220 -16.79 -21.24 39.82
C LYS A 220 -16.68 -20.11 40.84
N GLU A 221 -15.54 -19.43 40.88
CA GLU A 221 -15.34 -18.25 41.71
C GLU A 221 -16.33 -17.13 41.32
N PHE A 222 -16.54 -16.91 40.01
CA PHE A 222 -17.53 -15.95 39.52
C PHE A 222 -18.97 -16.32 39.93
N LEU A 223 -19.40 -17.57 39.74
CA LEU A 223 -20.77 -17.98 40.07
C LEU A 223 -21.06 -17.95 41.58
N HIS A 224 -20.08 -18.27 42.42
CA HIS A 224 -20.20 -18.08 43.88
C HIS A 224 -20.48 -16.61 44.20
N ALA A 225 -19.66 -15.69 43.67
CA ALA A 225 -19.85 -14.25 43.87
C ALA A 225 -21.17 -13.73 43.27
N PHE A 226 -21.60 -14.28 42.13
CA PHE A 226 -22.85 -13.93 41.46
C PHE A 226 -24.08 -14.33 42.27
N ASP A 227 -24.09 -15.53 42.84
CA ASP A 227 -25.19 -16.00 43.68
C ASP A 227 -25.38 -15.10 44.91
N ASN A 228 -24.28 -14.55 45.45
CA ASN A 228 -24.28 -13.63 46.59
C ASN A 228 -24.43 -12.14 46.22
N ASP A 229 -24.62 -11.76 44.95
CA ASP A 229 -24.89 -10.37 44.55
C ASP A 229 -26.38 -10.15 44.25
N ASP A 230 -27.08 -9.45 45.14
CA ASP A 230 -28.51 -9.16 45.00
C ASP A 230 -28.85 -8.28 43.80
N ARG A 231 -27.88 -7.49 43.29
CA ARG A 231 -28.07 -6.64 42.10
C ARG A 231 -28.17 -7.47 40.83
N SER A 232 -27.45 -8.59 40.80
CA SER A 232 -27.30 -9.45 39.63
C SER A 232 -28.39 -10.52 39.61
N LYS A 233 -29.22 -10.54 38.55
CA LYS A 233 -30.37 -11.46 38.43
C LYS A 233 -30.16 -12.58 37.40
N VAL A 234 -29.28 -12.36 36.43
CA VAL A 234 -28.90 -13.34 35.40
C VAL A 234 -27.43 -13.14 35.04
N ALA A 235 -26.71 -14.24 34.77
CA ALA A 235 -25.36 -14.18 34.26
C ALA A 235 -25.34 -14.48 32.75
N VAL A 236 -24.52 -13.76 31.99
CA VAL A 236 -24.13 -14.16 30.64
C VAL A 236 -22.68 -14.62 30.66
N MET A 237 -22.46 -15.85 30.21
CA MET A 237 -21.14 -16.47 30.18
C MET A 237 -20.69 -16.70 28.74
N TYR A 238 -19.62 -16.03 28.31
CA TYR A 238 -19.00 -16.26 27.01
C TYR A 238 -17.78 -17.16 27.14
N SER A 239 -17.88 -18.36 26.57
CA SER A 239 -16.91 -19.44 26.71
C SER A 239 -16.30 -19.85 25.38
N GLU A 240 -14.98 -20.05 25.41
CA GLU A 240 -14.22 -20.56 24.28
C GLU A 240 -13.65 -21.96 24.55
N PRO A 241 -13.22 -22.71 23.52
CA PRO A 241 -12.61 -24.03 23.69
C PRO A 241 -11.31 -23.98 24.50
N GLY A 242 -11.06 -25.02 25.29
CA GLY A 242 -9.88 -25.19 26.14
C GLY A 242 -10.17 -24.98 27.63
N GLY A 243 -9.65 -25.86 28.48
CA GLY A 243 -9.84 -25.89 29.92
C GLY A 243 -11.19 -26.45 30.38
N TYR A 244 -11.21 -26.96 31.60
CA TYR A 244 -12.39 -27.54 32.27
C TYR A 244 -13.10 -26.56 33.22
N TYR A 245 -12.87 -25.26 33.05
CA TYR A 245 -13.32 -24.24 34.00
C TYR A 245 -14.85 -24.18 34.12
N GLU A 246 -15.56 -24.48 33.03
CA GLU A 246 -17.02 -24.50 32.95
C GLU A 246 -17.64 -25.87 33.24
N HIS A 247 -16.85 -26.88 33.62
CA HIS A 247 -17.37 -28.21 33.93
C HIS A 247 -17.94 -28.27 35.36
N GLY A 248 -19.15 -28.80 35.49
CA GLY A 248 -19.81 -29.03 36.78
C GLY A 248 -20.17 -27.74 37.53
N LEU A 249 -20.57 -26.70 36.79
CA LEU A 249 -21.05 -25.44 37.37
C LEU A 249 -22.35 -25.65 38.14
N LYS A 250 -22.55 -24.82 39.17
CA LYS A 250 -23.77 -24.73 39.97
C LYS A 250 -24.05 -23.25 40.25
N SER A 251 -25.31 -22.85 40.12
CA SER A 251 -25.80 -21.53 40.51
C SER A 251 -27.27 -21.62 40.90
N SER A 252 -27.68 -20.76 41.81
CA SER A 252 -29.08 -20.57 42.23
C SER A 252 -29.85 -19.62 41.30
N LYS A 253 -29.15 -18.92 40.40
CA LYS A 253 -29.69 -17.90 39.49
C LYS A 253 -29.51 -18.34 38.02
N PRO A 254 -30.33 -17.80 37.09
CA PRO A 254 -30.26 -18.19 35.68
C PRO A 254 -28.95 -17.77 34.99
N ILE A 255 -28.53 -18.55 33.99
CA ILE A 255 -27.34 -18.30 33.17
C ILE A 255 -27.68 -18.41 31.67
N VAL A 256 -27.23 -17.47 30.85
CA VAL A 256 -27.19 -17.62 29.39
C VAL A 256 -25.74 -17.84 28.97
N ALA A 257 -25.42 -19.03 28.47
CA ALA A 257 -24.09 -19.39 28.02
C ALA A 257 -23.95 -19.21 26.51
N CYS A 258 -22.85 -18.62 26.06
CA CYS A 258 -22.47 -18.55 24.65
C CYS A 258 -21.17 -19.33 24.44
N VAL A 259 -21.26 -20.48 23.77
CA VAL A 259 -20.08 -21.29 23.42
C VAL A 259 -19.77 -21.11 21.94
N VAL A 260 -18.54 -20.72 21.63
CA VAL A 260 -18.09 -20.50 20.24
C VAL A 260 -16.96 -21.46 19.87
N GLY A 261 -16.56 -21.44 18.59
CA GLY A 261 -15.32 -22.07 18.16
C GLY A 261 -15.44 -23.52 17.70
N ARG A 262 -16.64 -24.01 17.35
CA ARG A 262 -16.85 -25.34 16.72
C ARG A 262 -15.91 -25.62 15.54
N TRP A 263 -15.59 -24.60 14.74
CA TRP A 263 -14.69 -24.73 13.59
C TRP A 263 -13.26 -25.17 13.97
N LYS A 264 -12.81 -24.93 15.21
CA LYS A 264 -11.47 -25.31 15.68
C LYS A 264 -11.27 -26.82 15.76
N ALA A 265 -12.34 -27.60 15.91
CA ALA A 265 -12.27 -29.06 15.87
C ALA A 265 -11.72 -29.60 14.53
N ARG A 266 -11.71 -28.79 13.46
CA ARG A 266 -11.21 -29.16 12.13
C ARG A 266 -9.76 -28.72 11.85
N LEU A 267 -9.06 -28.17 12.84
CA LEU A 267 -7.73 -27.58 12.66
C LEU A 267 -6.65 -28.36 13.41
N SER A 268 -5.49 -28.50 12.77
CA SER A 268 -4.29 -29.15 13.30
C SER A 268 -3.30 -28.17 13.97
N LYS A 269 -3.61 -26.87 13.98
CA LYS A 269 -2.79 -25.80 14.59
C LYS A 269 -3.64 -24.91 15.48
N ALA A 270 -3.06 -24.43 16.58
CA ALA A 270 -3.72 -23.47 17.46
C ALA A 270 -3.99 -22.15 16.71
N CYS A 271 -5.24 -21.67 16.74
CA CYS A 271 -5.65 -20.40 16.16
C CYS A 271 -6.05 -19.39 17.24
N GLY A 272 -5.31 -18.27 17.29
CA GLY A 272 -5.59 -17.13 18.16
C GLY A 272 -5.49 -17.46 19.65
N HIS A 273 -6.28 -16.78 20.47
CA HIS A 273 -6.23 -16.83 21.93
C HIS A 273 -6.64 -18.19 22.57
N ALA A 274 -6.91 -19.27 21.82
CA ALA A 274 -7.46 -20.52 22.40
C ALA A 274 -6.40 -21.48 22.94
N GLY A 275 -6.54 -21.84 24.22
CA GLY A 275 -5.72 -22.84 24.89
C GLY A 275 -6.15 -24.29 24.66
N SER A 276 -7.08 -24.58 23.73
CA SER A 276 -7.49 -25.96 23.47
C SER A 276 -6.35 -26.76 22.83
N LEU A 277 -5.90 -27.81 23.51
CA LEU A 277 -5.09 -28.86 22.92
C LEU A 277 -6.05 -29.86 22.25
N ALA A 278 -5.70 -30.40 21.08
CA ALA A 278 -6.54 -31.42 20.45
C ALA A 278 -6.57 -32.69 21.33
N GLY A 279 -7.76 -33.23 21.60
CA GLY A 279 -7.95 -34.51 22.31
C GLY A 279 -8.14 -34.42 23.84
N SER A 280 -8.23 -33.22 24.43
CA SER A 280 -8.38 -33.06 25.89
C SER A 280 -9.83 -33.09 26.41
N GLY A 281 -10.85 -33.26 25.57
CA GLY A 281 -12.26 -33.36 25.99
C GLY A 281 -12.91 -32.04 26.45
N ASP A 282 -12.30 -30.90 26.11
CA ASP A 282 -12.67 -29.55 26.50
C ASP A 282 -12.91 -28.63 25.28
N ASP A 283 -13.33 -29.23 24.17
CA ASP A 283 -13.68 -28.52 22.95
C ASP A 283 -15.05 -27.80 23.06
N ALA A 284 -15.44 -27.09 22.00
CA ALA A 284 -16.71 -26.38 21.97
C ALA A 284 -17.91 -27.32 22.21
N LEU A 285 -17.92 -28.51 21.62
CA LEU A 285 -19.06 -29.43 21.70
C LEU A 285 -19.19 -30.03 23.10
N ALA A 286 -18.08 -30.38 23.73
CA ALA A 286 -18.06 -30.82 25.12
C ALA A 286 -18.61 -29.74 26.06
N LYS A 287 -18.16 -28.49 25.91
CA LYS A 287 -18.65 -27.35 26.71
C LYS A 287 -20.13 -27.07 26.47
N GLU A 288 -20.58 -27.15 25.22
CA GLU A 288 -22.00 -27.06 24.88
C GLU A 288 -22.82 -28.13 25.63
N GLN A 289 -22.34 -29.39 25.64
CA GLN A 289 -23.01 -30.46 26.38
C GLN A 289 -23.06 -30.18 27.88
N TRP A 290 -21.97 -29.71 28.49
CA TRP A 290 -21.94 -29.38 29.92
C TRP A 290 -22.99 -28.33 30.31
N PHE A 291 -23.16 -27.30 29.49
CA PHE A 291 -24.19 -26.28 29.70
C PHE A 291 -25.60 -26.83 29.45
N MET A 292 -25.82 -27.63 28.39
CA MET A 292 -27.13 -28.26 28.13
C MET A 292 -27.56 -29.18 29.28
N ASP A 293 -26.63 -30.00 29.80
CA ASP A 293 -26.88 -30.87 30.96
C ASP A 293 -27.24 -30.04 32.21
N TYR A 294 -26.53 -28.94 32.45
CA TYR A 294 -26.83 -28.03 33.56
C TYR A 294 -28.23 -27.42 33.44
N PHE A 295 -28.60 -26.95 32.24
CA PHE A 295 -29.90 -26.34 31.96
C PHE A 295 -31.04 -27.35 31.90
N GLY A 296 -30.75 -28.64 31.68
CA GLY A 296 -31.73 -29.70 31.48
C GLY A 296 -32.46 -29.58 30.14
N VAL A 297 -31.74 -29.23 29.08
CA VAL A 297 -32.26 -29.06 27.71
C VAL A 297 -31.53 -29.95 26.72
N ASP A 298 -32.14 -30.23 25.57
CA ASP A 298 -31.63 -31.13 24.53
C ASP A 298 -31.09 -30.40 23.28
N GLY A 299 -30.97 -29.07 23.34
CA GLY A 299 -30.48 -28.28 22.22
C GLY A 299 -30.14 -26.83 22.55
N ILE A 300 -29.68 -26.12 21.50
CA ILE A 300 -29.27 -24.72 21.56
C ILE A 300 -30.44 -23.77 21.26
N TYR A 301 -30.39 -22.58 21.83
CA TYR A 301 -31.29 -21.48 21.51
C TYR A 301 -30.92 -20.82 20.18
N THR A 302 -31.90 -20.70 19.29
CA THR A 302 -31.90 -19.74 18.18
C THR A 302 -33.23 -18.99 18.15
N PRO A 303 -33.30 -17.78 17.56
CA PRO A 303 -34.57 -17.08 17.40
C PRO A 303 -35.66 -17.90 16.70
N GLN A 304 -35.26 -18.77 15.76
CA GLN A 304 -36.18 -19.65 15.02
C GLN A 304 -36.57 -20.91 15.80
N LYS A 305 -35.70 -21.39 16.70
CA LYS A 305 -35.91 -22.58 17.53
C LYS A 305 -35.47 -22.28 18.98
N PRO A 306 -36.31 -21.59 19.76
CA PRO A 306 -35.91 -21.12 21.08
C PRO A 306 -35.99 -22.26 22.11
N ILE A 307 -34.85 -22.90 22.40
CA ILE A 307 -34.71 -23.95 23.43
C ILE A 307 -34.05 -23.35 24.69
N PHE A 308 -34.74 -23.37 25.83
CA PHE A 308 -34.29 -22.78 27.09
C PHE A 308 -35.10 -23.32 28.28
N SER A 309 -34.64 -23.08 29.50
CA SER A 309 -35.33 -23.42 30.75
C SER A 309 -35.25 -22.28 31.77
N LYS A 310 -35.88 -22.42 32.94
CA LYS A 310 -35.72 -21.46 34.04
C LYS A 310 -34.27 -21.31 34.50
N LYS A 311 -33.45 -22.35 34.32
CA LYS A 311 -32.02 -22.31 34.68
C LYS A 311 -31.18 -21.54 33.65
N GLY A 312 -31.64 -21.45 32.40
CA GLY A 312 -30.83 -20.81 31.37
C GLY A 312 -31.05 -21.27 29.94
N ALA A 313 -30.15 -20.82 29.07
CA ALA A 313 -30.12 -21.14 27.65
C ALA A 313 -28.66 -21.21 27.15
N LEU A 314 -28.42 -22.06 26.16
CA LEU A 314 -27.14 -22.13 25.44
C LEU A 314 -27.30 -21.52 24.04
N VAL A 315 -26.47 -20.54 23.68
CA VAL A 315 -26.37 -19.98 22.33
C VAL A 315 -24.98 -20.23 21.75
N THR A 316 -24.86 -20.16 20.42
CA THR A 316 -23.56 -20.26 19.72
C THR A 316 -23.20 -18.97 18.97
N ASN A 317 -24.04 -17.95 19.06
CA ASN A 317 -23.86 -16.64 18.46
C ASN A 317 -24.23 -15.57 19.49
N ILE A 318 -23.32 -14.62 19.73
CA ILE A 318 -23.54 -13.52 20.68
C ILE A 318 -24.76 -12.65 20.30
N ALA A 319 -25.13 -12.59 19.02
CA ALA A 319 -26.29 -11.85 18.56
C ALA A 319 -27.62 -12.42 19.09
N HIS A 320 -27.64 -13.69 19.52
CA HIS A 320 -28.83 -14.33 20.09
C HIS A 320 -28.93 -14.13 21.61
N ILE A 321 -27.87 -13.63 22.27
CA ILE A 321 -27.85 -13.43 23.73
C ILE A 321 -28.98 -12.51 24.21
N PRO A 322 -29.24 -11.33 23.59
CA PRO A 322 -30.25 -10.41 24.11
C PRO A 322 -31.64 -11.04 24.17
N GLU A 323 -32.04 -11.76 23.13
CA GLU A 323 -33.33 -12.44 23.07
C GLU A 323 -33.39 -13.64 24.03
N ALA A 324 -32.33 -14.45 24.10
CA ALA A 324 -32.25 -15.58 25.02
C ALA A 324 -32.33 -15.12 26.50
N VAL A 325 -31.64 -14.03 26.85
CA VAL A 325 -31.75 -13.40 28.18
C VAL A 325 -33.18 -12.96 28.44
N SER A 326 -33.82 -12.23 27.50
CA SER A 326 -35.21 -11.83 27.64
C SER A 326 -36.14 -13.01 27.91
N LYS A 327 -35.99 -14.12 27.18
CA LYS A 327 -36.83 -15.32 27.33
C LYS A 327 -36.59 -16.07 28.64
N VAL A 328 -35.33 -16.22 29.06
CA VAL A 328 -35.01 -16.83 30.35
C VAL A 328 -35.51 -15.97 31.51
N MET A 329 -35.38 -14.65 31.41
CA MET A 329 -35.82 -13.70 32.43
C MET A 329 -37.36 -13.62 32.53
N GLU A 330 -38.05 -13.68 31.39
CA GLU A 330 -39.52 -13.78 31.33
C GLU A 330 -40.02 -15.00 32.11
N LEU A 331 -39.41 -16.18 31.95
CA LEU A 331 -39.75 -17.39 32.72
C LEU A 331 -39.47 -17.28 34.23
N ASN A 332 -38.57 -16.38 34.61
CA ASN A 332 -38.21 -16.09 36.00
C ASN A 332 -38.96 -14.86 36.55
N GLY A 333 -39.96 -14.35 35.82
CA GLY A 333 -40.82 -13.25 36.27
C GLY A 333 -40.13 -11.88 36.30
N GLN A 334 -39.06 -11.69 35.52
CA GLN A 334 -38.31 -10.44 35.43
C GLN A 334 -38.61 -9.72 34.11
N LYS A 335 -38.68 -8.38 34.15
CA LYS A 335 -38.83 -7.51 32.98
C LYS A 335 -37.48 -6.86 32.63
N PRO A 336 -37.28 -6.42 31.36
CA PRO A 336 -36.11 -5.64 30.99
C PRO A 336 -35.88 -4.43 31.90
N ASP A 337 -34.62 -4.05 32.09
CA ASP A 337 -34.22 -2.96 32.98
C ASP A 337 -34.69 -1.58 32.46
N PHE A 338 -34.80 -1.44 31.13
CA PHE A 338 -35.21 -0.22 30.45
C PHE A 338 -35.76 -0.53 29.04
N GLU A 339 -36.32 0.48 28.37
CA GLU A 339 -36.78 0.34 26.98
C GLU A 339 -35.62 0.02 26.01
N PRO A 340 -35.79 -0.95 25.09
CA PRO A 340 -34.77 -1.32 24.11
C PRO A 340 -34.15 -0.12 23.37
N LYS A 341 -32.81 -0.11 23.27
CA LYS A 341 -32.04 0.94 22.59
C LYS A 341 -31.39 0.39 21.32
N GLY A 342 -31.77 0.94 20.15
CA GLY A 342 -31.18 0.55 18.87
C GLY A 342 -31.61 -0.83 18.38
N SER A 343 -30.81 -1.43 17.48
CA SER A 343 -31.08 -2.74 16.89
C SER A 343 -29.78 -3.39 16.40
N LEU A 344 -29.78 -4.72 16.29
CA LEU A 344 -28.69 -5.49 15.66
C LEU A 344 -28.85 -5.63 14.14
N SER A 345 -29.74 -4.85 13.52
CA SER A 345 -29.93 -4.87 12.06
C SER A 345 -28.70 -4.29 11.36
N LEU A 346 -28.31 -4.90 10.24
CA LEU A 346 -27.24 -4.40 9.39
C LEU A 346 -27.67 -3.07 8.77
N LYS A 347 -26.92 -1.99 9.03
CA LYS A 347 -27.16 -0.64 8.49
C LYS A 347 -25.99 -0.28 7.59
N SER A 348 -26.10 -0.54 6.29
CA SER A 348 -25.03 -0.19 5.34
C SER A 348 -25.07 1.32 5.06
N TRP A 349 -23.96 2.02 5.24
CA TRP A 349 -23.83 3.45 4.96
C TRP A 349 -22.83 3.74 3.82
N PHE A 350 -22.39 2.68 3.14
CA PHE A 350 -21.64 2.75 1.89
C PHE A 350 -22.09 1.63 0.96
N GLY A 351 -22.17 1.93 -0.34
CA GLY A 351 -22.48 0.97 -1.40
C GLY A 351 -21.54 1.20 -2.56
N ASN A 352 -20.99 0.13 -3.13
CA ASN A 352 -20.21 0.19 -4.36
C ASN A 352 -20.52 -1.05 -5.19
N ASN A 353 -21.45 -0.90 -6.11
CA ASN A 353 -21.79 -1.94 -7.08
C ASN A 353 -20.89 -1.90 -8.33
N GLN A 354 -19.89 -1.00 -8.40
CA GLN A 354 -19.02 -0.78 -9.56
C GLN A 354 -19.79 -0.56 -10.87
N GLY A 355 -20.99 0.04 -10.80
CA GLY A 355 -21.86 0.23 -11.96
C GLY A 355 -22.66 -1.00 -12.38
N ILE A 356 -22.60 -2.09 -11.61
CA ILE A 356 -23.42 -3.28 -11.80
C ILE A 356 -24.81 -3.00 -11.23
N ALA A 357 -25.85 -3.09 -12.05
CA ALA A 357 -27.23 -3.06 -11.57
C ALA A 357 -27.54 -4.36 -10.82
N LEU A 358 -27.74 -4.29 -9.51
CA LEU A 358 -28.09 -5.44 -8.67
C LEU A 358 -29.62 -5.55 -8.50
N PRO A 359 -30.18 -6.77 -8.39
CA PRO A 359 -31.58 -6.95 -7.97
C PRO A 359 -31.87 -6.29 -6.61
N PRO A 360 -33.07 -5.75 -6.35
CA PRO A 360 -33.39 -5.06 -5.09
C PRO A 360 -33.13 -5.88 -3.82
N GLU A 361 -33.25 -7.20 -3.90
CA GLU A 361 -32.95 -8.13 -2.80
C GLU A 361 -31.45 -8.30 -2.49
N LEU A 362 -30.57 -7.92 -3.44
CA LEU A 362 -29.12 -7.93 -3.30
C LEU A 362 -28.52 -6.51 -3.19
N ASP A 363 -29.28 -5.49 -3.59
CA ASP A 363 -28.90 -4.09 -3.48
C ASP A 363 -29.24 -3.57 -2.09
N LEU A 364 -28.30 -3.73 -1.17
CA LEU A 364 -28.46 -3.29 0.21
C LEU A 364 -28.69 -1.78 0.25
N PRO A 365 -29.81 -1.31 0.84
CA PRO A 365 -30.09 0.13 0.89
C PRO A 365 -29.01 0.84 1.71
N VAL A 366 -28.39 1.84 1.09
CA VAL A 366 -27.45 2.72 1.77
C VAL A 366 -28.24 3.73 2.60
N VAL A 367 -28.03 3.70 3.91
CA VAL A 367 -28.62 4.66 4.86
C VAL A 367 -27.60 5.73 5.24
N GLU A 368 -28.06 6.85 5.78
CA GLU A 368 -27.17 7.87 6.32
C GLU A 368 -26.38 7.30 7.50
N ALA A 369 -25.06 7.53 7.51
CA ALA A 369 -24.22 7.21 8.67
C ALA A 369 -24.65 8.07 9.87
N THR A 370 -24.54 7.55 11.09
CA THR A 370 -24.85 8.35 12.28
C THR A 370 -23.75 9.39 12.54
N GLU A 371 -24.10 10.50 13.18
CA GLU A 371 -23.12 11.49 13.64
C GLU A 371 -22.09 10.82 14.59
N PRO A 372 -20.78 11.16 14.51
CA PRO A 372 -20.14 12.15 13.62
C PRO A 372 -19.68 11.60 12.26
N TYR A 373 -19.98 10.34 11.93
CA TYR A 373 -19.45 9.67 10.74
C TYR A 373 -19.98 10.25 9.43
N ASN A 374 -21.26 10.68 9.38
CA ASN A 374 -21.80 11.37 8.20
C ASN A 374 -20.98 12.61 7.83
N GLN A 375 -20.69 13.48 8.81
CA GLN A 375 -19.89 14.69 8.60
C GLN A 375 -18.46 14.37 8.12
N GLN A 376 -17.86 13.30 8.65
CA GLN A 376 -16.54 12.84 8.22
C GLN A 376 -16.55 12.31 6.78
N ILE A 377 -17.58 11.56 6.39
CA ILE A 377 -17.77 11.06 5.02
C ILE A 377 -17.92 12.23 4.04
N ASP A 378 -18.73 13.23 4.38
CA ASP A 378 -18.90 14.43 3.56
C ASP A 378 -17.60 15.20 3.37
N ALA A 379 -16.81 15.34 4.44
CA ALA A 379 -15.48 15.95 4.36
C ALA A 379 -14.54 15.14 3.45
N LEU A 380 -14.54 13.80 3.57
CA LEU A 380 -13.73 12.90 2.74
C LEU A 380 -14.15 12.90 1.26
N ASN A 381 -15.42 13.13 0.97
CA ASN A 381 -15.95 13.23 -0.39
C ASN A 381 -15.53 14.52 -1.11
N LYS A 382 -15.30 15.60 -0.36
CA LYS A 382 -14.76 16.86 -0.89
C LYS A 382 -13.24 16.82 -1.12
N MET A 383 -12.54 15.85 -0.55
CA MET A 383 -11.08 15.72 -0.71
C MET A 383 -10.73 15.00 -2.01
N VAL A 384 -9.83 15.61 -2.79
CA VAL A 384 -9.19 15.01 -3.96
C VAL A 384 -7.79 14.49 -3.63
N GLY A 385 -7.29 13.60 -4.48
CA GLY A 385 -5.96 13.03 -4.36
C GLY A 385 -5.90 11.75 -3.52
N ALA A 386 -5.09 10.81 -3.98
CA ALA A 386 -4.84 9.55 -3.32
C ALA A 386 -4.01 9.73 -2.04
N GLN A 387 -4.34 8.97 -1.01
CA GLN A 387 -3.48 8.75 0.16
C GLN A 387 -3.10 7.27 0.20
N HIS A 388 -1.84 6.98 -0.08
CA HIS A 388 -1.33 5.62 -0.09
C HIS A 388 -0.73 5.24 1.26
N ARG A 389 -0.97 4.02 1.71
CA ARG A 389 -0.24 3.45 2.84
C ARG A 389 1.21 3.26 2.44
N ARG A 390 2.15 3.75 3.25
CA ARG A 390 3.58 3.57 2.98
C ARG A 390 4.05 2.15 3.25
N GLU A 391 4.87 1.61 2.35
CA GLU A 391 5.40 0.24 2.39
C GLU A 391 6.82 0.16 1.80
N THR A 392 7.50 -0.96 2.01
CA THR A 392 8.80 -1.22 1.37
C THR A 392 8.58 -1.60 -0.09
N LEU A 393 9.28 -0.93 -1.01
CA LEU A 393 9.17 -1.16 -2.47
C LEU A 393 10.43 -1.80 -3.09
N LYS A 394 11.24 -2.48 -2.27
CA LYS A 394 12.32 -3.33 -2.79
C LYS A 394 11.69 -4.55 -3.44
N ASP A 395 11.98 -4.76 -4.72
CA ASP A 395 11.39 -5.81 -5.58
C ASP A 395 9.86 -5.82 -5.67
N SER A 396 9.19 -4.73 -5.26
CA SER A 396 7.74 -4.53 -5.36
C SER A 396 7.43 -3.12 -5.86
N SER A 397 6.21 -2.90 -6.36
CA SER A 397 5.76 -1.62 -6.88
C SER A 397 4.24 -1.56 -6.98
N GLY A 398 3.68 -0.36 -6.77
CA GLY A 398 2.31 -0.02 -7.14
C GLY A 398 2.18 0.52 -8.57
N ALA A 399 3.30 0.73 -9.27
CA ALA A 399 3.36 1.20 -10.65
C ALA A 399 3.61 0.09 -11.66
N SER A 400 4.62 -0.77 -11.45
CA SER A 400 4.93 -1.86 -12.38
C SER A 400 4.86 -3.24 -11.76
N MET A 401 4.50 -4.24 -12.56
CA MET A 401 4.44 -5.63 -12.11
C MET A 401 4.78 -6.58 -13.24
N MET A 402 5.27 -7.77 -12.87
CA MET A 402 5.38 -8.89 -13.81
C MET A 402 4.15 -9.78 -13.64
N ASP A 403 3.43 -10.07 -14.72
CA ASP A 403 2.35 -11.06 -14.66
C ASP A 403 2.95 -12.45 -14.42
N PRO A 404 2.64 -13.14 -13.32
CA PRO A 404 3.27 -14.41 -12.99
C PRO A 404 2.92 -15.53 -13.97
N LYS A 405 1.77 -15.43 -14.68
CA LYS A 405 1.32 -16.44 -15.63
C LYS A 405 1.89 -16.18 -17.02
N THR A 406 1.76 -14.95 -17.52
CA THR A 406 2.15 -14.63 -18.90
C THR A 406 3.59 -14.17 -19.03
N GLN A 407 4.23 -13.73 -17.94
CA GLN A 407 5.54 -13.07 -17.93
C GLN A 407 5.59 -11.81 -18.82
N VAL A 408 4.42 -11.21 -19.05
CA VAL A 408 4.30 -9.89 -19.67
C VAL A 408 4.20 -8.87 -18.55
N SER A 409 5.06 -7.85 -18.60
CA SER A 409 5.04 -6.78 -17.61
C SER A 409 3.80 -5.88 -17.82
N LYS A 410 3.40 -5.23 -16.73
CA LYS A 410 2.30 -4.27 -16.71
C LYS A 410 2.75 -2.98 -16.05
N ILE A 411 2.17 -1.87 -16.48
CA ILE A 411 2.27 -0.55 -15.85
C ILE A 411 0.87 -0.04 -15.50
N HIS A 412 0.62 0.28 -14.24
CA HIS A 412 -0.68 0.67 -13.68
C HIS A 412 -1.83 -0.27 -14.08
N GLY A 413 -1.54 -1.58 -14.20
CA GLY A 413 -2.51 -2.61 -14.61
C GLY A 413 -2.62 -2.83 -16.12
N THR A 414 -2.09 -1.95 -16.96
CA THR A 414 -2.05 -2.07 -18.42
C THR A 414 -0.86 -2.94 -18.86
N SER A 415 -1.09 -3.93 -19.73
CA SER A 415 -0.02 -4.73 -20.34
C SER A 415 0.92 -3.86 -21.17
N ILE A 416 2.24 -4.15 -21.18
CA ILE A 416 3.15 -3.47 -22.11
C ILE A 416 2.76 -3.67 -23.58
N LEU A 417 2.04 -4.75 -23.91
CA LEU A 417 1.51 -4.98 -25.25
C LEU A 417 0.43 -3.94 -25.61
N ASP A 418 -0.48 -3.67 -24.67
CA ASP A 418 -1.52 -2.65 -24.85
C ASP A 418 -0.93 -1.23 -24.81
N ALA A 419 0.12 -1.02 -24.02
CA ALA A 419 0.83 0.25 -24.00
C ALA A 419 1.63 0.50 -25.29
N SER A 420 2.09 -0.56 -25.97
CA SER A 420 2.84 -0.45 -27.24
C SER A 420 2.04 0.13 -28.40
N VAL A 421 0.71 0.00 -28.37
CA VAL A 421 -0.15 0.59 -29.41
C VAL A 421 -0.53 2.05 -29.11
N LYS A 422 -0.02 2.64 -28.02
CA LYS A 422 -0.25 4.04 -27.63
C LYS A 422 0.96 4.90 -27.99
N SER A 423 0.70 6.18 -28.28
CA SER A 423 1.76 7.14 -28.59
C SER A 423 2.71 7.37 -27.41
N PHE A 424 3.90 7.88 -27.71
CA PHE A 424 4.92 8.15 -26.72
C PHE A 424 4.43 9.15 -25.65
N GLU A 425 3.83 10.25 -26.09
CA GLU A 425 3.22 11.26 -25.23
C GLU A 425 2.09 10.69 -24.36
N ALA A 426 1.24 9.82 -24.92
CA ALA A 426 0.13 9.23 -24.18
C ALA A 426 0.64 8.34 -23.05
N ASN A 427 1.71 7.57 -23.30
CA ASN A 427 2.37 6.75 -22.30
C ASN A 427 3.10 7.61 -21.23
N LEU A 428 3.73 8.73 -21.62
CA LEU A 428 4.37 9.66 -20.66
C LEU A 428 3.35 10.30 -19.71
N VAL A 429 2.19 10.70 -20.22
CA VAL A 429 1.08 11.21 -19.39
C VAL A 429 0.56 10.07 -18.50
N PHE A 430 0.26 8.91 -19.09
CA PHE A 430 -0.28 7.74 -18.38
C PHE A 430 0.61 7.27 -17.23
N ALA A 431 1.94 7.32 -17.38
CA ALA A 431 2.88 6.96 -16.33
C ALA A 431 2.66 7.75 -15.02
N LEU A 432 2.25 9.01 -15.12
CA LEU A 432 2.05 9.91 -13.98
C LEU A 432 0.58 10.01 -13.58
N THR A 433 -0.36 9.95 -14.53
CA THR A 433 -1.81 10.10 -14.27
C THR A 433 -2.51 8.77 -13.97
N ARG A 434 -1.92 7.63 -14.36
CA ARG A 434 -2.54 6.30 -14.31
C ARG A 434 -3.83 6.18 -15.13
N VAL A 435 -4.07 7.14 -16.03
CA VAL A 435 -5.23 7.18 -16.95
C VAL A 435 -4.77 7.69 -18.31
N TYR A 436 -5.09 6.97 -19.38
CA TYR A 436 -4.81 7.47 -20.73
C TYR A 436 -5.67 8.69 -21.01
N THR A 437 -5.04 9.75 -21.49
CA THR A 437 -5.72 11.00 -21.80
C THR A 437 -6.50 10.90 -23.13
N CYS A 438 -7.44 11.82 -23.34
CA CYS A 438 -8.21 11.88 -24.58
C CYS A 438 -7.40 12.56 -25.71
N LYS A 439 -7.95 12.60 -26.93
CA LYS A 439 -7.29 13.23 -28.10
C LYS A 439 -6.90 14.69 -27.86
N TYR A 440 -7.72 15.45 -27.13
CA TYR A 440 -7.38 16.83 -26.76
C TYR A 440 -6.20 16.87 -25.79
N GLY A 441 -6.20 16.00 -24.78
CA GLY A 441 -5.10 15.85 -23.84
C GLY A 441 -3.77 15.49 -24.51
N GLU A 442 -3.78 14.58 -25.49
CA GLU A 442 -2.58 14.25 -26.27
C GLU A 442 -2.04 15.48 -27.02
N LYS A 443 -2.93 16.30 -27.63
CA LYS A 443 -2.52 17.52 -28.33
C LYS A 443 -1.84 18.53 -27.40
N ILE A 444 -2.42 18.83 -26.24
CA ILE A 444 -1.83 19.80 -25.30
C ILE A 444 -0.54 19.26 -24.66
N ALA A 445 -0.46 17.94 -24.42
CA ALA A 445 0.77 17.28 -23.97
C ALA A 445 1.89 17.43 -24.99
N ASN A 446 1.59 17.21 -26.28
CA ASN A 446 2.54 17.38 -27.38
C ASN A 446 3.11 18.81 -27.43
N ILE A 447 2.25 19.83 -27.35
CA ILE A 447 2.67 21.25 -27.36
C ILE A 447 3.70 21.52 -26.26
N VAL A 448 3.40 21.13 -25.01
CA VAL A 448 4.26 21.47 -23.88
C VAL A 448 5.53 20.62 -23.79
N LEU A 449 5.48 19.36 -24.25
CA LEU A 449 6.67 18.51 -24.36
C LEU A 449 7.62 19.00 -25.46
N ASN A 450 7.07 19.40 -26.61
CA ASN A 450 7.83 19.94 -27.74
C ASN A 450 8.48 21.29 -27.44
N MET A 451 7.79 22.15 -26.68
CA MET A 451 8.27 23.51 -26.34
C MET A 451 9.68 23.50 -25.71
N TYR A 452 9.99 22.45 -24.96
CA TYR A 452 11.23 22.33 -24.21
C TYR A 452 12.23 21.35 -24.83
N VAL A 453 12.01 20.83 -26.04
CA VAL A 453 12.95 19.87 -26.66
C VAL A 453 14.22 20.56 -27.17
N ASN A 454 14.11 21.80 -27.67
CA ASN A 454 15.29 22.55 -28.08
C ASN A 454 16.06 23.06 -26.85
N GLN A 455 17.35 22.71 -26.79
CA GLN A 455 18.25 23.07 -25.69
C GLN A 455 19.33 24.06 -26.15
N HIS A 456 19.17 24.69 -27.31
CA HIS A 456 20.08 25.72 -27.81
C HIS A 456 20.30 26.82 -26.76
N GLY A 457 21.56 27.17 -26.53
CA GLY A 457 21.96 28.18 -25.53
C GLY A 457 21.73 27.78 -24.06
N GLN A 458 21.30 26.55 -23.78
CA GLN A 458 21.05 26.08 -22.42
C GLN A 458 22.29 25.36 -21.83
N PRO A 459 22.56 25.52 -20.52
CA PRO A 459 23.66 24.79 -19.86
C PRO A 459 23.53 23.26 -19.95
N THR A 460 22.30 22.76 -20.07
CA THR A 460 21.99 21.33 -20.28
C THR A 460 22.63 20.79 -21.55
N LEU A 461 22.54 21.51 -22.67
CA LEU A 461 23.15 21.11 -23.94
C LEU A 461 24.67 21.19 -23.87
N ALA A 462 25.21 22.25 -23.25
CA ALA A 462 26.66 22.40 -23.08
C ALA A 462 27.26 21.24 -22.25
N ALA A 463 26.59 20.82 -21.18
CA ALA A 463 27.03 19.69 -20.35
C ALA A 463 26.90 18.35 -21.08
N ALA A 464 25.85 18.16 -21.89
CA ALA A 464 25.70 16.98 -22.72
C ALA A 464 26.79 16.91 -23.79
N GLU A 465 27.07 18.01 -24.47
CA GLU A 465 28.10 18.07 -25.52
C GLU A 465 29.49 17.81 -24.95
N ALA A 466 29.85 18.48 -23.85
CA ALA A 466 31.13 18.22 -23.18
C ALA A 466 31.26 16.74 -22.78
N SER A 467 30.19 16.13 -22.26
CA SER A 467 30.20 14.69 -21.95
C SER A 467 30.40 13.83 -23.21
N ARG A 468 29.76 14.19 -24.32
CA ARG A 468 29.81 13.46 -25.59
C ARG A 468 31.19 13.54 -26.24
N GLU A 469 31.78 14.74 -26.29
CA GLU A 469 33.13 14.98 -26.83
C GLU A 469 34.22 14.20 -26.06
N ASN A 470 33.96 13.88 -24.79
CA ASN A 470 34.83 13.02 -23.97
C ASN A 470 34.60 11.51 -24.18
N GLY A 471 33.78 11.11 -25.16
CA GLY A 471 33.54 9.71 -25.50
C GLY A 471 32.68 8.95 -24.47
N ASN A 472 31.90 9.66 -23.65
CA ASN A 472 31.02 9.00 -22.70
C ASN A 472 29.80 8.36 -23.37
N SER A 473 29.29 7.29 -22.77
CA SER A 473 28.07 6.61 -23.21
C SER A 473 26.83 7.50 -23.17
N PRO A 474 25.79 7.22 -23.98
CA PRO A 474 24.67 8.15 -24.10
C PRO A 474 23.85 8.33 -22.81
N ASN A 475 23.79 7.35 -21.90
CA ASN A 475 23.18 7.56 -20.56
C ASN A 475 23.95 8.60 -19.75
N THR A 476 25.28 8.58 -19.81
CA THR A 476 26.13 9.55 -19.10
C THR A 476 25.95 10.95 -19.69
N VAL A 477 25.90 11.05 -21.02
CA VAL A 477 25.58 12.30 -21.74
C VAL A 477 24.23 12.87 -21.32
N VAL A 478 23.19 12.03 -21.27
CA VAL A 478 21.85 12.47 -20.82
C VAL A 478 21.87 12.80 -19.32
N SER A 479 22.63 12.05 -18.51
CA SER A 479 22.73 12.29 -17.06
C SER A 479 23.33 13.65 -16.72
N SER A 480 24.33 14.11 -17.48
CA SER A 480 24.95 15.43 -17.24
C SER A 480 23.94 16.56 -17.45
N ALA A 481 23.08 16.46 -18.47
CA ALA A 481 21.99 17.40 -18.69
C ALA A 481 20.90 17.31 -17.61
N VAL A 482 20.44 16.10 -17.27
CA VAL A 482 19.38 15.90 -16.27
C VAL A 482 19.83 16.36 -14.87
N ALA A 483 21.11 16.29 -14.55
CA ALA A 483 21.65 16.84 -13.31
C ALA A 483 21.38 18.34 -13.15
N ILE A 484 21.32 19.09 -14.25
CA ILE A 484 21.06 20.53 -14.28
C ILE A 484 19.56 20.85 -14.16
N CYS A 485 18.66 19.93 -14.56
CA CYS A 485 17.20 20.06 -14.48
C CYS A 485 16.63 19.99 -13.04
N GLY A 486 17.26 20.68 -12.09
CA GLY A 486 16.86 20.70 -10.69
C GLY A 486 15.56 21.47 -10.42
N LYS A 487 15.05 21.33 -9.19
CA LYS A 487 13.78 21.92 -8.73
C LYS A 487 13.61 23.41 -9.06
N LYS A 488 14.67 24.20 -8.91
CA LYS A 488 14.63 25.66 -9.13
C LYS A 488 14.25 26.04 -10.57
N MET A 489 14.57 25.23 -11.57
CA MET A 489 14.23 25.51 -12.97
C MET A 489 12.74 25.41 -13.28
N VAL A 490 11.98 24.73 -12.43
CA VAL A 490 10.55 24.46 -12.63
C VAL A 490 9.69 24.92 -11.44
N GLN A 491 10.30 25.64 -10.50
CA GLN A 491 9.67 26.02 -9.25
C GLN A 491 8.41 26.86 -9.48
N LYS A 492 8.47 27.85 -10.39
CA LYS A 492 7.32 28.69 -10.73
C LYS A 492 6.14 27.88 -11.28
N ALA A 493 6.39 26.95 -12.20
CA ALA A 493 5.35 26.06 -12.73
C ALA A 493 4.77 25.11 -11.66
N MET A 494 5.61 24.63 -10.73
CA MET A 494 5.12 23.84 -9.59
C MET A 494 4.27 24.68 -8.62
N ASP A 495 4.67 25.91 -8.35
CA ASP A 495 3.91 26.84 -7.49
C ASP A 495 2.58 27.22 -8.14
N ALA A 496 2.55 27.44 -9.46
CA ALA A 496 1.34 27.64 -10.23
C ALA A 496 0.42 26.40 -10.17
N SER A 497 0.98 25.19 -10.30
CA SER A 497 0.21 23.94 -10.16
C SER A 497 -0.39 23.78 -8.77
N GLN A 498 0.36 24.17 -7.72
CA GLN A 498 -0.13 24.19 -6.35
C GLN A 498 -1.25 25.24 -6.18
N ALA A 499 -1.11 26.43 -6.75
CA ALA A 499 -2.14 27.47 -6.72
C ALA A 499 -3.45 26.99 -7.38
N LEU A 500 -3.36 26.41 -8.59
CA LEU A 500 -4.51 25.84 -9.28
C LEU A 500 -5.16 24.71 -8.47
N LEU A 501 -4.36 23.84 -7.86
CA LEU A 501 -4.88 22.81 -6.97
C LEU A 501 -5.63 23.41 -5.77
N GLU A 502 -5.07 24.41 -5.08
CA GLU A 502 -5.70 25.03 -3.91
C GLU A 502 -7.02 25.72 -4.26
N LEU A 503 -7.07 26.39 -5.42
CA LEU A 503 -8.26 27.09 -5.89
C LEU A 503 -9.39 26.14 -6.30
N PHE A 504 -9.06 24.99 -6.90
CA PHE A 504 -10.06 24.12 -7.52
C PHE A 504 -10.38 22.84 -6.73
N GLN A 505 -9.55 22.39 -5.78
CA GLN A 505 -9.68 21.06 -5.14
C GLN A 505 -11.02 20.80 -4.43
N PHE A 506 -11.74 21.85 -4.01
CA PHE A 506 -13.05 21.74 -3.35
C PHE A 506 -14.23 22.07 -4.26
N THR A 507 -13.96 22.35 -5.54
CA THR A 507 -15.00 22.64 -6.52
C THR A 507 -15.70 21.36 -6.99
N LYS A 508 -16.90 21.52 -7.56
CA LYS A 508 -17.66 20.42 -8.18
C LYS A 508 -17.27 20.17 -9.65
N MET A 509 -16.16 20.73 -10.12
CA MET A 509 -15.71 20.57 -11.51
C MET A 509 -15.39 19.10 -11.81
N ASN A 510 -16.10 18.50 -12.76
CA ASN A 510 -15.93 17.11 -13.17
C ASN A 510 -14.83 16.98 -14.23
N ASP A 511 -15.05 17.57 -15.40
CA ASP A 511 -14.12 17.54 -16.53
C ASP A 511 -13.54 18.95 -16.78
N PRO A 512 -12.21 19.13 -16.79
CA PRO A 512 -11.60 20.43 -17.06
C PRO A 512 -11.75 20.87 -18.53
N CYS A 513 -12.27 20.03 -19.42
CA CYS A 513 -12.56 20.34 -20.82
C CYS A 513 -13.99 20.85 -21.04
N GLU A 514 -14.82 20.91 -20.00
CA GLU A 514 -16.18 21.45 -20.05
C GLU A 514 -16.23 22.94 -19.64
N LYS A 515 -17.41 23.56 -19.75
CA LYS A 515 -17.64 24.90 -19.21
C LYS A 515 -17.80 24.82 -17.70
N PHE A 516 -17.09 25.67 -16.98
CA PHE A 516 -17.17 25.78 -15.53
C PHE A 516 -17.13 27.27 -15.15
N ASP A 517 -17.99 27.69 -14.23
CA ASP A 517 -17.96 29.05 -13.67
C ASP A 517 -16.94 29.10 -12.54
N TYR A 518 -15.85 29.83 -12.77
CA TYR A 518 -14.72 30.02 -11.84
C TYR A 518 -14.63 31.46 -11.32
N ALA A 519 -15.73 32.22 -11.29
CA ALA A 519 -15.73 33.60 -10.81
C ALA A 519 -15.25 33.74 -9.35
N GLU A 520 -15.56 32.75 -8.50
CA GLU A 520 -15.04 32.71 -7.12
C GLU A 520 -13.54 32.47 -7.08
N GLN A 521 -13.03 31.52 -7.90
CA GLN A 521 -11.61 31.23 -7.98
C GLN A 521 -10.81 32.44 -8.48
N LEU A 522 -11.34 33.24 -9.41
CA LEU A 522 -10.69 34.49 -9.85
C LEU A 522 -10.54 35.50 -8.73
N LYS A 523 -11.53 35.63 -7.84
CA LYS A 523 -11.44 36.53 -6.67
C LYS A 523 -10.40 36.04 -5.67
N GLU A 524 -10.32 34.72 -5.46
CA GLU A 524 -9.34 34.14 -4.54
C GLU A 524 -7.92 34.08 -5.10
N ALA A 525 -7.75 34.10 -6.43
CA ALA A 525 -6.48 33.94 -7.11
C ALA A 525 -5.44 35.01 -6.77
N GLU A 526 -5.88 36.18 -6.27
CA GLU A 526 -5.00 37.28 -5.88
C GLU A 526 -3.95 36.86 -4.85
N LYS A 527 -4.29 35.91 -3.96
CA LYS A 527 -3.36 35.36 -2.95
C LYS A 527 -2.21 34.53 -3.57
N TYR A 528 -2.31 34.19 -4.85
CA TYR A 528 -1.34 33.40 -5.62
C TYR A 528 -0.76 34.15 -6.82
N LYS A 529 -0.88 35.48 -6.86
CA LYS A 529 -0.45 36.29 -8.01
C LYS A 529 1.00 36.04 -8.42
N ASP A 530 1.91 35.84 -7.46
CA ASP A 530 3.34 35.64 -7.70
C ASP A 530 3.62 34.30 -8.42
N ALA A 531 2.73 33.33 -8.27
CA ALA A 531 2.82 32.03 -8.94
C ALA A 531 2.12 32.03 -10.31
N LEU A 532 1.01 32.77 -10.45
CA LEU A 532 0.15 32.73 -11.63
C LEU A 532 0.46 33.80 -12.69
N LEU A 533 1.17 34.87 -12.33
CA LEU A 533 1.54 35.96 -13.23
C LEU A 533 3.04 35.96 -13.53
N ALA A 534 3.40 36.58 -14.65
CA ALA A 534 4.80 36.83 -14.97
C ALA A 534 5.34 38.05 -14.20
N ASP A 535 6.64 38.02 -13.87
CA ASP A 535 7.31 39.15 -13.20
C ASP A 535 7.44 40.37 -14.15
N GLY A 536 7.39 40.13 -15.47
CA GLY A 536 7.51 41.11 -16.56
C GLY A 536 6.90 40.59 -17.86
N GLU A 537 7.33 41.12 -19.01
CA GLU A 537 6.89 40.61 -20.31
C GLU A 537 7.44 39.20 -20.57
N ASP A 538 6.56 38.27 -20.93
CA ASP A 538 6.90 36.91 -21.32
C ASP A 538 6.46 36.66 -22.77
N ALA A 539 7.38 36.86 -23.72
CA ALA A 539 7.10 36.71 -25.14
C ALA A 539 6.73 35.27 -25.55
N CYS A 540 7.08 34.27 -24.74
CA CYS A 540 6.72 32.87 -25.01
C CYS A 540 5.28 32.58 -24.61
N ALA A 541 4.77 33.26 -23.58
CA ALA A 541 3.44 33.00 -23.03
C ALA A 541 2.32 33.23 -24.06
N THR A 542 2.40 34.31 -24.85
CA THR A 542 1.42 34.61 -25.90
C THR A 542 1.39 33.53 -26.99
N LYS A 543 2.56 33.11 -27.48
CA LYS A 543 2.65 32.06 -28.51
C LYS A 543 2.12 30.73 -28.00
N LEU A 544 2.43 30.39 -26.74
CA LEU A 544 1.93 29.18 -26.11
C LEU A 544 0.40 29.23 -25.95
N ALA A 545 -0.14 30.35 -25.47
CA ALA A 545 -1.58 30.56 -25.35
C ALA A 545 -2.29 30.39 -26.70
N ASP A 546 -1.75 30.97 -27.78
CA ASP A 546 -2.31 30.82 -29.13
C ASP A 546 -2.32 29.36 -29.59
N CYS A 547 -1.25 28.60 -29.32
CA CYS A 547 -1.19 27.17 -29.64
C CYS A 547 -2.23 26.37 -28.84
N LEU A 548 -2.34 26.63 -27.54
CA LEU A 548 -3.29 25.95 -26.66
C LEU A 548 -4.75 26.26 -27.03
N ASN A 549 -5.06 27.52 -27.30
CA ASN A 549 -6.40 27.98 -27.68
C ASN A 549 -6.84 27.38 -29.03
N LYS A 550 -5.91 27.18 -29.97
CA LYS A 550 -6.18 26.45 -31.23
C LYS A 550 -6.38 24.94 -31.02
N ALA A 551 -5.76 24.36 -29.99
CA ALA A 551 -5.85 22.93 -29.72
C ALA A 551 -7.22 22.52 -29.14
N GLY A 552 -7.84 23.39 -28.35
CA GLY A 552 -9.16 23.17 -27.73
C GLY A 552 -9.33 23.92 -26.42
N HIS A 553 -10.37 23.55 -25.65
CA HIS A 553 -10.76 24.24 -24.42
C HIS A 553 -10.25 23.54 -23.16
N SER A 554 -9.70 24.32 -22.22
CA SER A 554 -9.40 23.90 -20.85
C SER A 554 -9.76 25.01 -19.88
N VAL A 555 -10.49 24.67 -18.82
CA VAL A 555 -10.85 25.58 -17.72
C VAL A 555 -9.60 26.19 -17.09
N PHE A 556 -8.55 25.40 -16.84
CA PHE A 556 -7.34 25.90 -16.20
C PHE A 556 -6.55 26.86 -17.11
N VAL A 557 -6.48 26.56 -18.41
CA VAL A 557 -5.80 27.43 -19.38
C VAL A 557 -6.55 28.75 -19.51
N GLN A 558 -7.88 28.69 -19.65
CA GLN A 558 -8.71 29.89 -19.73
C GLN A 558 -8.64 30.72 -18.44
N PHE A 559 -8.69 30.06 -17.28
CA PHE A 559 -8.57 30.71 -15.98
C PHE A 559 -7.27 31.51 -15.84
N VAL A 560 -6.12 30.93 -16.22
CA VAL A 560 -4.83 31.63 -16.19
C VAL A 560 -4.83 32.84 -17.13
N GLN A 561 -5.40 32.72 -18.32
CA GLN A 561 -5.51 33.83 -19.28
C GLN A 561 -6.42 34.96 -18.76
N ASP A 562 -7.59 34.61 -18.21
CA ASP A 562 -8.55 35.57 -17.66
C ASP A 562 -7.97 36.30 -16.44
N PHE A 563 -7.29 35.57 -15.55
CA PHE A 563 -6.62 36.15 -14.39
C PHE A 563 -5.48 37.09 -14.78
N ALA A 564 -4.67 36.71 -15.79
CA ALA A 564 -3.64 37.58 -16.32
C ALA A 564 -4.22 38.84 -16.97
N LYS A 565 -5.32 38.72 -17.73
CA LYS A 565 -6.02 39.85 -18.34
C LYS A 565 -6.58 40.82 -17.29
N ALA A 566 -7.13 40.31 -16.19
CA ALA A 566 -7.59 41.13 -15.06
C ALA A 566 -6.43 41.88 -14.35
N ASN A 567 -5.20 41.38 -14.46
CA ASN A 567 -4.00 41.91 -13.80
C ASN A 567 -3.00 42.56 -14.77
N GLY A 568 -3.50 43.27 -15.79
CA GLY A 568 -2.66 44.06 -16.70
C GLY A 568 -1.92 43.24 -17.76
N GLY A 569 -2.40 42.04 -18.10
CA GLY A 569 -1.90 41.24 -19.22
C GLY A 569 -0.62 40.44 -18.94
N LYS A 570 -0.22 40.28 -17.68
CA LYS A 570 1.02 39.60 -17.26
C LYS A 570 0.94 38.07 -17.35
N LEU A 571 0.72 37.54 -18.55
CA LEU A 571 0.61 36.10 -18.79
C LEU A 571 1.95 35.40 -18.59
N SER A 572 1.95 34.24 -17.92
CA SER A 572 3.15 33.47 -17.61
C SER A 572 3.20 32.15 -18.35
N THR A 573 4.33 31.85 -19.01
CA THR A 573 4.59 30.54 -19.64
C THR A 573 4.53 29.42 -18.60
N ASP A 574 5.09 29.63 -17.41
CA ASP A 574 5.08 28.66 -16.32
C ASP A 574 3.65 28.37 -15.82
N ALA A 575 2.79 29.40 -15.75
CA ALA A 575 1.40 29.23 -15.33
C ALA A 575 0.57 28.49 -16.38
N LEU A 576 0.77 28.76 -17.67
CA LEU A 576 0.15 28.00 -18.76
C LEU A 576 0.64 26.55 -18.79
N PHE A 577 1.94 26.34 -18.58
CA PHE A 577 2.54 25.01 -18.49
C PHE A 577 1.96 24.20 -17.31
N ALA A 578 1.80 24.84 -16.15
CA ALA A 578 1.10 24.28 -15.00
C ALA A 578 -0.37 23.96 -15.28
N ALA A 579 -1.09 24.85 -15.98
CA ALA A 579 -2.48 24.65 -16.35
C ALA A 579 -2.69 23.43 -17.25
N VAL A 580 -1.78 23.19 -18.20
CA VAL A 580 -1.82 22.00 -19.06
C VAL A 580 -1.68 20.72 -18.23
N TRP A 581 -0.67 20.64 -17.36
CA TRP A 581 -0.48 19.44 -16.53
C TRP A 581 -1.57 19.26 -15.47
N THR A 582 -2.16 20.36 -14.98
CA THR A 582 -3.34 20.32 -14.10
C THR A 582 -4.55 19.76 -14.85
N THR A 583 -4.75 20.16 -16.11
CA THR A 583 -5.79 19.62 -16.99
C THR A 583 -5.61 18.12 -17.18
N LEU A 584 -4.40 17.68 -17.52
CA LEU A 584 -4.09 16.26 -17.77
C LEU A 584 -4.23 15.39 -16.52
N GLY A 585 -3.94 15.92 -15.34
CA GLY A 585 -4.00 15.18 -14.07
C GLY A 585 -5.32 15.26 -13.32
N TRP A 586 -6.28 16.09 -13.74
CA TRP A 586 -7.49 16.40 -12.96
C TRP A 586 -8.37 15.17 -12.69
N ASP A 587 -8.70 14.41 -13.73
CA ASP A 587 -9.54 13.21 -13.58
C ASP A 587 -8.89 12.19 -12.64
N ALA A 588 -7.59 11.94 -12.83
CA ALA A 588 -6.81 11.04 -11.99
C ALA A 588 -6.76 11.50 -10.53
N LEU A 589 -6.68 12.81 -10.28
CA LEU A 589 -6.66 13.38 -8.95
C LEU A 589 -8.01 13.21 -8.26
N ARG A 590 -9.11 13.55 -8.96
CA ARG A 590 -10.47 13.44 -8.40
C ARG A 590 -10.87 12.00 -8.14
N THR A 591 -10.52 11.09 -9.04
CA THR A 591 -10.76 9.65 -8.89
C THR A 591 -9.78 8.99 -7.91
N LYS A 592 -8.96 9.78 -7.19
CA LYS A 592 -8.01 9.35 -6.16
C LYS A 592 -7.02 8.29 -6.67
N LYS A 593 -6.63 8.37 -7.94
CA LYS A 593 -5.60 7.53 -8.56
C LYS A 593 -4.19 8.07 -8.33
N ILE A 594 -4.03 9.40 -8.26
CA ILE A 594 -2.75 10.08 -8.02
C ILE A 594 -2.80 10.97 -6.79
N SER A 595 -1.65 11.24 -6.18
CA SER A 595 -1.56 12.16 -5.04
C SER A 595 -1.59 13.62 -5.49
N LYS A 596 -1.91 14.53 -4.56
CA LYS A 596 -1.74 15.99 -4.77
C LYS A 596 -0.30 16.34 -5.16
N THR A 597 0.67 15.70 -4.51
CA THR A 597 2.10 15.90 -4.78
C THR A 597 2.50 15.46 -6.18
N THR A 598 1.89 14.41 -6.71
CA THR A 598 2.10 13.93 -8.09
C THR A 598 1.72 15.02 -9.09
N LEU A 599 0.50 15.57 -8.97
CA LEU A 599 0.00 16.65 -9.84
C LEU A 599 0.95 17.85 -9.87
N VAL A 600 1.32 18.35 -8.68
CA VAL A 600 2.19 19.53 -8.52
C VAL A 600 3.58 19.32 -9.14
N ARG A 601 4.04 18.07 -9.26
CA ARG A 601 5.36 17.73 -9.81
C ARG A 601 5.37 17.42 -11.30
N MET A 602 4.22 17.21 -11.93
CA MET A 602 4.16 16.86 -13.36
C MET A 602 4.96 17.82 -14.28
N PRO A 603 4.95 19.15 -14.07
CA PRO A 603 5.81 20.07 -14.82
C PRO A 603 7.31 19.70 -14.77
N TRP A 604 7.79 19.20 -13.62
CA TRP A 604 9.18 18.79 -13.45
C TRP A 604 9.52 17.55 -14.27
N TYR A 605 8.67 16.52 -14.23
CA TYR A 605 8.82 15.33 -15.07
C TYR A 605 8.82 15.69 -16.55
N SER A 606 7.86 16.54 -16.97
CA SER A 606 7.76 17.02 -18.34
C SER A 606 9.04 17.71 -18.81
N ARG A 607 9.63 18.60 -17.99
CA ARG A 607 10.88 19.29 -18.35
C ARG A 607 12.02 18.29 -18.55
N ILE A 608 12.11 17.27 -17.68
CA ILE A 608 13.11 16.21 -17.80
C ILE A 608 12.89 15.38 -19.07
N TYR A 609 11.65 15.00 -19.40
CA TYR A 609 11.34 14.25 -20.63
C TYR A 609 11.81 14.99 -21.88
N SER A 610 11.47 16.28 -21.99
CA SER A 610 11.89 17.12 -23.11
C SER A 610 13.40 17.27 -23.19
N THR A 611 14.08 17.45 -22.05
CA THR A 611 15.55 17.52 -22.01
C THR A 611 16.19 16.21 -22.44
N ILE A 612 15.72 15.05 -21.95
CA ILE A 612 16.25 13.72 -22.35
C ILE A 612 16.17 13.56 -23.88
N VAL A 613 15.01 13.88 -24.48
CA VAL A 613 14.84 13.80 -25.94
C VAL A 613 15.76 14.80 -26.64
N GLY A 614 15.76 16.06 -26.20
CA GLY A 614 16.55 17.13 -26.79
C GLY A 614 18.04 16.84 -26.82
N VAL A 615 18.64 16.55 -25.66
CA VAL A 615 20.09 16.33 -25.54
C VAL A 615 20.57 15.00 -26.09
N SER A 616 19.67 14.13 -26.54
CA SER A 616 20.05 12.95 -27.32
C SER A 616 20.60 13.34 -28.70
N ALA A 617 20.25 14.52 -29.20
CA ALA A 617 20.88 15.10 -30.39
C ALA A 617 22.19 15.86 -30.03
N PRO A 618 23.19 15.88 -30.93
CA PRO A 618 24.36 16.72 -30.77
C PRO A 618 24.02 18.21 -30.96
N ALA A 619 24.84 19.09 -30.40
CA ALA A 619 24.67 20.54 -30.47
C ALA A 619 24.59 21.06 -31.91
N SER A 620 25.23 20.39 -32.87
CA SER A 620 25.15 20.71 -34.31
C SER A 620 23.74 20.59 -34.90
N ARG A 621 22.81 19.90 -34.21
CA ARG A 621 21.40 19.81 -34.60
C ARG A 621 20.50 20.79 -33.86
N HIS A 622 21.04 21.64 -32.98
CA HIS A 622 20.29 22.67 -32.27
C HIS A 622 20.58 24.04 -32.90
N GLY A 623 19.54 24.73 -33.33
CA GLY A 623 19.58 26.12 -33.77
C GLY A 623 18.82 27.04 -32.82
N GLU A 624 18.91 28.35 -33.04
CA GLU A 624 18.19 29.35 -32.24
C GLU A 624 16.67 29.14 -32.28
N ASP A 625 16.13 28.82 -33.46
CA ASP A 625 14.69 28.64 -33.73
C ASP A 625 14.36 27.28 -34.38
N SER A 626 15.28 26.32 -34.33
CA SER A 626 15.12 25.00 -34.96
C SER A 626 15.83 23.88 -34.21
N ILE A 627 15.38 22.64 -34.43
CA ILE A 627 16.05 21.42 -33.96
C ILE A 627 15.96 20.34 -35.05
N ALA A 628 17.07 19.67 -35.33
CA ALA A 628 17.17 18.63 -36.35
C ALA A 628 16.59 19.05 -37.72
N GLY A 629 16.81 20.30 -38.11
CA GLY A 629 16.33 20.88 -39.36
C GLY A 629 14.84 21.26 -39.40
N VAL A 630 14.11 21.15 -38.28
CA VAL A 630 12.70 21.54 -38.17
C VAL A 630 12.57 22.80 -37.34
N LYS A 631 11.82 23.79 -37.84
CA LYS A 631 11.57 25.03 -37.10
C LYS A 631 10.64 24.81 -35.90
N LEU A 632 10.87 25.51 -34.81
CA LEU A 632 10.04 25.40 -33.60
C LEU A 632 8.59 25.85 -33.83
N GLU A 633 8.37 26.82 -34.72
CA GLU A 633 7.04 27.30 -35.12
C GLU A 633 6.21 26.21 -35.82
N GLU A 634 6.86 25.26 -36.49
CA GLU A 634 6.22 24.10 -37.11
C GLU A 634 6.08 22.96 -36.08
N LEU A 635 7.16 22.70 -35.34
CA LEU A 635 7.29 21.54 -34.45
C LEU A 635 6.30 21.61 -33.28
N ILE A 636 6.25 22.73 -32.56
CA ILE A 636 5.47 22.87 -31.31
C ILE A 636 3.98 22.60 -31.51
N PRO A 637 3.27 23.25 -32.46
CA PRO A 637 1.84 23.06 -32.61
C PRO A 637 1.44 21.80 -33.42
N ASN A 638 2.32 21.27 -34.28
CA ASN A 638 1.91 20.26 -35.27
C ASN A 638 2.49 18.86 -35.06
N TYR A 639 3.63 18.71 -34.36
CA TYR A 639 4.29 17.40 -34.25
C TYR A 639 3.82 16.66 -33.02
N SER A 640 3.57 15.36 -33.14
CA SER A 640 3.51 14.50 -31.95
C SER A 640 4.88 14.41 -31.31
N PHE A 641 4.94 14.23 -30.00
CA PHE A 641 6.20 14.06 -29.29
C PHE A 641 6.90 12.77 -29.72
N THR A 642 6.14 11.76 -30.11
CA THR A 642 6.66 10.57 -30.81
C THR A 642 7.46 10.94 -32.07
N LYS A 643 6.90 11.79 -32.94
CA LYS A 643 7.57 12.25 -34.17
C LYS A 643 8.77 13.15 -33.84
N THR A 644 8.63 14.05 -32.87
CA THR A 644 9.74 14.88 -32.39
C THR A 644 10.90 14.03 -31.92
N ALA A 645 10.67 13.02 -31.08
CA ALA A 645 11.71 12.14 -30.59
C ALA A 645 12.44 11.39 -31.73
N PHE A 646 11.71 10.93 -32.75
CA PHE A 646 12.30 10.31 -33.93
C PHE A 646 13.20 11.28 -34.70
N VAL A 647 12.69 12.47 -35.03
CA VAL A 647 13.41 13.47 -35.84
C VAL A 647 14.64 13.99 -35.09
N THR A 648 14.53 14.25 -33.79
CA THR A 648 15.66 14.65 -32.95
C THR A 648 16.75 13.58 -32.95
N LEU A 649 16.36 12.31 -32.80
CA LEU A 649 17.30 11.20 -32.75
C LEU A 649 18.00 10.94 -34.10
N LEU A 650 17.25 10.90 -35.21
CA LEU A 650 17.79 10.48 -36.51
C LEU A 650 18.17 11.63 -37.44
N GLY A 651 17.71 12.86 -37.19
CA GLY A 651 17.99 14.01 -38.03
C GLY A 651 17.24 14.03 -39.36
N ARG A 652 16.18 13.21 -39.51
CA ARG A 652 15.35 13.14 -40.72
C ARG A 652 13.88 12.82 -40.39
N GLN A 653 13.01 13.02 -41.37
CA GLN A 653 11.59 12.68 -41.26
C GLN A 653 11.38 11.15 -41.34
N PRO A 654 10.47 10.58 -40.51
CA PRO A 654 10.05 9.20 -40.62
C PRO A 654 9.02 9.00 -41.74
N SER A 655 9.02 7.82 -42.36
CA SER A 655 7.82 7.29 -43.03
C SER A 655 6.73 6.92 -42.01
N GLU A 656 5.49 6.73 -42.48
CA GLU A 656 4.39 6.33 -41.59
C GLU A 656 4.64 4.99 -40.88
N SER A 657 5.24 4.01 -41.59
CA SER A 657 5.61 2.72 -41.00
C SER A 657 6.71 2.87 -39.95
N GLU A 658 7.77 3.62 -40.24
CA GLU A 658 8.87 3.83 -39.28
C GLU A 658 8.38 4.51 -38.00
N LEU A 659 7.51 5.52 -38.13
CA LEU A 659 6.98 6.22 -36.96
C LEU A 659 6.12 5.28 -36.09
N TYR A 660 5.31 4.43 -36.73
CA TYR A 660 4.50 3.45 -36.01
C TYR A 660 5.35 2.37 -35.35
N GLU A 661 6.35 1.83 -36.04
CA GLU A 661 7.28 0.84 -35.50
C GLU A 661 8.08 1.42 -34.33
N PHE A 662 8.55 2.66 -34.44
CA PHE A 662 9.23 3.38 -33.36
C PHE A 662 8.32 3.55 -32.13
N GLN A 663 7.05 3.90 -32.33
CA GLN A 663 6.07 3.98 -31.25
C GLN A 663 5.89 2.63 -30.54
N VAL A 664 5.69 1.55 -31.30
CA VAL A 664 5.53 0.19 -30.77
C VAL A 664 6.76 -0.20 -29.97
N LEU A 665 7.95 0.05 -30.52
CA LEU A 665 9.21 -0.19 -29.84
C LEU A 665 9.25 0.52 -28.49
N LEU A 666 9.03 1.84 -28.43
CA LEU A 666 9.06 2.61 -27.18
C LEU A 666 8.10 2.06 -26.12
N GLY A 667 6.91 1.63 -26.52
CA GLY A 667 5.94 1.09 -25.57
C GLY A 667 6.27 -0.32 -25.05
N LEU A 668 6.92 -1.17 -25.85
CA LEU A 668 7.36 -2.51 -25.42
C LEU A 668 8.43 -2.47 -24.33
N ILE A 669 9.26 -1.42 -24.31
CA ILE A 669 10.40 -1.28 -23.39
C ILE A 669 10.11 -0.38 -22.17
N ILE A 670 8.85 0.03 -21.95
CA ILE A 670 8.43 0.86 -20.81
C ILE A 670 8.91 0.30 -19.48
N THR A 671 8.65 -0.99 -19.24
CA THR A 671 9.02 -1.66 -18.00
C THR A 671 9.23 -3.16 -18.22
N ASN A 672 10.14 -3.75 -17.45
CA ASN A 672 10.27 -5.20 -17.34
C ASN A 672 10.07 -5.66 -15.87
N GLY A 673 9.26 -4.89 -15.12
CA GLY A 673 8.93 -5.14 -13.73
C GLY A 673 9.82 -4.41 -12.70
N PRO A 674 9.42 -4.48 -11.42
CA PRO A 674 9.98 -3.63 -10.36
C PRO A 674 11.38 -4.03 -9.90
N GLY A 675 11.81 -5.27 -10.15
CA GLY A 675 13.14 -5.78 -9.81
C GLY A 675 14.23 -5.43 -10.84
N THR A 676 13.90 -4.72 -11.92
CA THR A 676 14.91 -4.31 -12.91
C THR A 676 15.87 -3.29 -12.31
N ILE A 677 17.16 -3.35 -12.67
CA ILE A 677 18.16 -2.44 -12.08
C ILE A 677 17.85 -0.97 -12.38
N SER A 678 17.23 -0.65 -13.52
CA SER A 678 16.74 0.70 -13.85
C SER A 678 15.66 1.20 -12.89
N ALA A 679 14.74 0.31 -12.45
CA ALA A 679 13.71 0.65 -11.48
C ALA A 679 14.28 0.70 -10.05
N GLN A 680 15.18 -0.21 -9.70
CA GLN A 680 15.86 -0.20 -8.41
C GLN A 680 16.75 1.04 -8.25
N GLY A 681 17.43 1.47 -9.31
CA GLY A 681 18.27 2.67 -9.32
C GLY A 681 17.49 3.94 -9.02
N CYS A 682 16.35 4.16 -9.68
CA CYS A 682 15.54 5.34 -9.41
C CYS A 682 14.88 5.30 -8.01
N LYS A 683 14.37 4.15 -7.56
CA LYS A 683 13.83 3.99 -6.18
C LYS A 683 14.88 4.16 -5.10
N GLY A 684 16.11 3.69 -5.36
CA GLY A 684 17.26 3.91 -4.48
C GLY A 684 17.58 5.39 -4.35
N ALA A 685 17.56 6.13 -5.46
CA ALA A 685 17.74 7.58 -5.46
C ALA A 685 16.61 8.32 -4.70
N VAL A 686 15.35 7.89 -4.83
CA VAL A 686 14.24 8.42 -4.02
C VAL A 686 14.45 8.10 -2.53
N SER A 687 14.83 6.85 -2.20
CA SER A 687 15.12 6.42 -0.83
C SER A 687 16.23 7.24 -0.18
N ALA A 688 17.24 7.67 -0.95
CA ALA A 688 18.31 8.51 -0.45
C ALA A 688 17.83 9.91 -0.01
N ASP A 689 16.68 10.39 -0.48
CA ASP A 689 16.09 11.66 -0.02
C ASP A 689 15.09 11.49 1.14
N GLY A 690 14.68 10.25 1.44
CA GLY A 690 13.61 9.95 2.41
C GLY A 690 12.22 10.18 1.81
N PRO A 691 11.60 9.19 1.13
CA PRO A 691 10.26 9.33 0.55
C PRO A 691 9.19 9.68 1.57
N GLU A 692 9.40 9.40 2.86
CA GLU A 692 8.54 9.79 3.97
C GLU A 692 8.37 11.31 4.10
N GLN A 693 9.27 12.08 3.51
CA GLN A 693 9.19 13.53 3.33
C GLN A 693 9.23 13.87 1.83
N PRO A 694 8.12 13.65 1.08
CA PRO A 694 8.10 13.75 -0.38
C PRO A 694 8.77 15.01 -0.93
N GLN A 695 8.56 16.16 -0.28
CA GLN A 695 9.12 17.47 -0.62
C GLN A 695 10.65 17.52 -0.74
N ARG A 696 11.37 16.59 -0.11
CA ARG A 696 12.83 16.46 -0.21
C ARG A 696 13.29 15.73 -1.47
N VAL A 697 12.46 14.82 -1.98
CA VAL A 697 12.79 14.00 -3.14
C VAL A 697 13.04 14.89 -4.35
N GLN A 698 14.25 14.78 -4.92
CA GLN A 698 14.64 15.45 -6.15
C GLN A 698 14.31 14.55 -7.35
N VAL A 699 13.35 14.97 -8.19
CA VAL A 699 12.89 14.16 -9.33
C VAL A 699 14.03 13.92 -10.32
N ASN A 700 14.79 14.96 -10.65
CA ASN A 700 15.96 14.84 -11.54
C ASN A 700 17.01 13.86 -11.01
N LYS A 701 17.32 13.91 -9.71
CA LYS A 701 18.23 12.94 -9.07
C LYS A 701 17.70 11.51 -9.17
N ALA A 702 16.38 11.33 -9.06
CA ALA A 702 15.76 10.02 -9.22
C ALA A 702 15.87 9.50 -10.67
N PHE A 703 15.75 10.37 -11.68
CA PHE A 703 16.07 10.02 -13.08
C PHE A 703 17.55 9.70 -13.28
N ILE A 704 18.48 10.40 -12.62
CA ILE A 704 19.91 10.05 -12.64
C ILE A 704 20.11 8.63 -12.07
N GLY A 705 19.39 8.28 -11.00
CA GLY A 705 19.37 6.90 -10.47
C GLY A 705 18.97 5.88 -11.54
N PHE A 706 17.98 6.18 -12.38
CA PHE A 706 17.64 5.37 -13.55
C PHE A 706 18.79 5.33 -14.58
N LEU A 707 19.29 6.49 -15.03
CA LEU A 707 20.27 6.61 -16.11
C LEU A 707 21.63 5.98 -15.77
N THR A 708 22.04 6.07 -14.51
CA THR A 708 23.28 5.44 -14.00
C THR A 708 23.18 3.92 -13.87
N HIS A 709 21.95 3.39 -13.88
CA HIS A 709 21.67 1.95 -13.82
C HIS A 709 21.20 1.42 -15.18
N THR A 710 21.38 2.19 -16.25
CA THR A 710 21.33 1.72 -17.64
C THR A 710 22.71 1.82 -18.24
N GLY A 711 23.01 0.96 -19.23
CA GLY A 711 24.35 0.89 -19.83
C GLY A 711 24.51 -0.37 -20.67
N PHE A 712 25.74 -0.67 -21.06
CA PHE A 712 26.06 -1.87 -21.86
C PHE A 712 25.51 -3.16 -21.26
N ALA A 713 25.54 -3.31 -19.93
CA ALA A 713 25.03 -4.50 -19.24
C ALA A 713 23.49 -4.54 -19.10
N HIS A 714 22.79 -3.39 -19.19
CA HIS A 714 21.33 -3.30 -19.04
C HIS A 714 20.78 -2.26 -20.00
N GLY A 715 20.33 -2.74 -21.16
CA GLY A 715 19.95 -1.94 -22.33
C GLY A 715 20.86 -2.15 -23.54
N GLY A 716 22.04 -2.77 -23.38
CA GLY A 716 23.02 -2.98 -24.45
C GLY A 716 22.81 -4.21 -25.34
N ASN A 717 21.98 -5.19 -24.94
CA ASN A 717 21.74 -6.41 -25.74
C ASN A 717 21.21 -6.10 -27.16
N GLY A 718 20.50 -4.98 -27.33
CA GLY A 718 20.03 -4.53 -28.65
C GLY A 718 21.17 -4.22 -29.62
N TYR A 719 22.31 -3.73 -29.10
CA TYR A 719 23.51 -3.49 -29.89
C TYR A 719 24.20 -4.80 -30.29
N GLU A 720 24.37 -5.74 -29.36
CA GLU A 720 24.96 -7.06 -29.69
C GLU A 720 24.17 -7.76 -30.79
N ALA A 721 22.84 -7.63 -30.75
CA ALA A 721 21.95 -8.14 -31.78
C ALA A 721 22.08 -7.37 -33.11
N ALA A 722 22.20 -6.04 -33.08
CA ALA A 722 22.43 -5.23 -34.27
C ALA A 722 23.78 -5.57 -34.92
N ALA A 723 24.86 -5.69 -34.15
CA ALA A 723 26.19 -6.09 -34.61
C ALA A 723 26.17 -7.50 -35.24
N PHE A 724 25.50 -8.45 -34.58
CA PHE A 724 25.31 -9.80 -35.11
C PHE A 724 24.57 -9.78 -36.47
N LEU A 725 23.51 -8.99 -36.61
CA LEU A 725 22.78 -8.86 -37.88
C LEU A 725 23.62 -8.16 -38.95
N LEU A 726 24.32 -7.08 -38.59
CA LEU A 726 25.20 -6.34 -39.49
C LEU A 726 26.27 -7.26 -40.09
N GLU A 727 26.91 -8.10 -39.27
CA GLU A 727 27.92 -9.06 -39.73
C GLU A 727 27.33 -10.05 -40.75
N ASN A 728 26.15 -10.60 -40.48
CA ASN A 728 25.54 -11.63 -41.33
C ASN A 728 24.95 -11.09 -42.64
N PHE A 729 24.55 -9.82 -42.66
CA PHE A 729 24.01 -9.16 -43.85
C PHE A 729 25.05 -8.33 -44.62
N LYS A 730 26.26 -8.18 -44.09
CA LYS A 730 27.35 -7.44 -44.72
C LYS A 730 27.67 -8.00 -46.12
N GLY A 731 27.66 -7.12 -47.12
CA GLY A 731 27.97 -7.48 -48.50
C GLY A 731 26.92 -8.36 -49.20
N LYS A 732 25.74 -8.59 -48.59
CA LYS A 732 24.65 -9.39 -49.18
C LYS A 732 23.70 -8.59 -50.07
N GLY A 733 23.86 -7.27 -50.17
CA GLY A 733 23.09 -6.43 -51.09
C GLY A 733 21.68 -6.07 -50.62
N LEU A 734 21.37 -6.24 -49.33
CA LEU A 734 20.08 -5.84 -48.75
C LEU A 734 19.95 -4.30 -48.73
N LYS A 735 19.09 -3.75 -49.61
CA LYS A 735 18.87 -2.29 -49.69
C LYS A 735 17.94 -1.76 -48.60
N SER A 736 16.88 -2.49 -48.29
CA SER A 736 15.90 -2.12 -47.26
C SER A 736 15.49 -3.35 -46.48
N ALA A 737 15.40 -3.21 -45.17
CA ALA A 737 14.90 -4.28 -44.31
C ALA A 737 13.38 -4.49 -44.44
N ALA A 738 12.66 -3.60 -45.15
CA ALA A 738 11.25 -3.77 -45.49
C ALA A 738 11.02 -4.48 -46.85
N ASP A 739 12.06 -4.71 -47.63
CA ASP A 739 11.97 -5.27 -48.98
C ASP A 739 11.57 -6.74 -48.93
N THR A 740 10.39 -7.08 -49.47
CA THR A 740 9.92 -8.47 -49.56
C THR A 740 10.48 -9.21 -50.78
N GLY A 741 11.05 -8.49 -51.74
CA GLY A 741 11.70 -9.01 -52.95
C GLY A 741 13.22 -9.05 -52.84
N HIS A 742 13.77 -9.08 -51.63
CA HIS A 742 15.20 -8.94 -51.35
C HIS A 742 16.09 -10.02 -51.99
N GLY A 743 15.53 -11.14 -52.46
CA GLY A 743 16.25 -12.18 -53.21
C GLY A 743 17.29 -12.97 -52.41
N LEU A 744 17.26 -12.88 -51.07
CA LEU A 744 18.17 -13.62 -50.18
C LEU A 744 17.54 -14.93 -49.75
N ASP A 745 18.34 -16.00 -49.71
CA ASP A 745 17.96 -17.27 -49.11
C ASP A 745 18.26 -17.23 -47.60
N LEU A 746 17.27 -16.77 -46.82
CA LEU A 746 17.41 -16.60 -45.37
C LEU A 746 17.61 -17.94 -44.66
N ASP A 747 17.03 -19.03 -45.17
CA ASP A 747 17.20 -20.38 -44.62
C ASP A 747 18.62 -20.88 -44.80
N ALA A 748 19.21 -20.69 -45.98
CA ALA A 748 20.61 -21.05 -46.24
C ALA A 748 21.58 -20.22 -45.36
N MET A 749 21.33 -18.90 -45.24
CA MET A 749 22.10 -18.03 -44.36
C MET A 749 22.01 -18.47 -42.89
N ALA A 750 20.80 -18.75 -42.41
CA ALA A 750 20.55 -19.22 -41.06
C ALA A 750 21.22 -20.57 -40.76
N MET A 751 21.22 -21.48 -41.74
CA MET A 751 21.88 -22.78 -41.64
C MET A 751 23.40 -22.65 -41.56
N GLU A 752 24.00 -21.72 -42.32
CA GLU A 752 25.43 -21.43 -42.25
C GLU A 752 25.82 -20.98 -40.83
N VAL A 753 25.05 -20.05 -40.25
CA VAL A 753 25.28 -19.56 -38.88
C VAL A 753 25.10 -20.68 -37.85
N ALA A 754 24.03 -21.47 -37.97
CA ALA A 754 23.76 -22.58 -37.05
C ALA A 754 24.90 -23.60 -37.03
N ASN A 755 25.45 -23.95 -38.21
CA ASN A 755 26.58 -24.87 -38.33
C ASN A 755 27.87 -24.29 -37.73
N LYS A 756 28.19 -23.02 -38.02
CA LYS A 756 29.35 -22.33 -37.42
C LYS A 756 29.25 -22.29 -35.90
N TYR A 757 28.08 -21.93 -35.36
CA TYR A 757 27.85 -21.87 -33.92
C TYR A 757 27.87 -23.25 -33.26
N SER A 758 27.39 -24.30 -33.95
CA SER A 758 27.51 -25.69 -33.50
C SER A 758 28.98 -26.08 -33.30
N ALA A 759 29.83 -25.81 -34.30
CA ALA A 759 31.27 -26.08 -34.24
C ALA A 759 31.96 -25.28 -33.12
N TYR A 760 31.67 -23.98 -33.00
CA TYR A 760 32.17 -23.13 -31.91
C TYR A 760 31.82 -23.70 -30.54
N LYS A 761 30.53 -24.01 -30.31
CA LYS A 761 30.03 -24.57 -29.04
C LYS A 761 30.67 -25.92 -28.70
N MET A 762 30.93 -26.77 -29.70
CA MET A 762 31.64 -28.04 -29.49
C MET A 762 33.08 -27.80 -29.05
N ASN A 763 33.78 -26.85 -29.67
CA ASN A 763 35.16 -26.50 -29.34
C ASN A 763 35.29 -25.93 -27.92
N GLU A 764 34.44 -24.96 -27.56
CA GLU A 764 34.43 -24.35 -26.21
C GLU A 764 34.19 -25.38 -25.10
N LYS A 765 33.27 -26.32 -25.33
CA LYS A 765 33.03 -27.43 -24.41
C LYS A 765 34.23 -28.38 -24.29
N ALA A 766 34.95 -28.61 -25.39
CA ALA A 766 36.13 -29.47 -25.38
C ALA A 766 37.27 -28.88 -24.53
N ILE A 767 37.40 -27.55 -24.49
CA ILE A 767 38.39 -26.84 -23.64
C ILE A 767 37.88 -26.54 -22.22
N GLY A 768 36.70 -27.05 -21.85
CA GLY A 768 36.14 -26.91 -20.50
C GLY A 768 35.48 -25.55 -20.22
N ASN A 769 35.29 -24.68 -21.22
CA ASN A 769 34.55 -23.45 -21.05
C ASN A 769 33.04 -23.72 -21.08
N LEU A 770 32.39 -23.60 -19.91
CA LEU A 770 30.94 -23.74 -19.78
C LEU A 770 30.18 -22.41 -19.96
N ASP A 771 30.90 -21.28 -19.93
CA ASP A 771 30.39 -19.92 -20.09
C ASP A 771 30.75 -19.35 -21.48
N TYR A 772 30.59 -20.16 -22.53
CA TYR A 772 30.79 -19.72 -23.91
C TYR A 772 29.75 -18.68 -24.33
N ALA A 773 30.12 -17.85 -25.31
CA ALA A 773 29.24 -16.80 -25.83
C ALA A 773 27.97 -17.40 -26.44
N LYS A 774 26.81 -16.83 -26.10
CA LYS A 774 25.52 -17.26 -26.64
C LYS A 774 25.13 -16.39 -27.83
N LEU A 775 24.42 -16.95 -28.80
CA LEU A 775 23.79 -16.15 -29.85
C LEU A 775 22.82 -15.13 -29.20
N PRO A 776 22.92 -13.84 -29.55
CA PRO A 776 22.06 -12.82 -28.97
C PRO A 776 20.60 -13.06 -29.37
N CYS A 777 19.68 -12.61 -28.51
CA CYS A 777 18.25 -12.54 -28.80
C CYS A 777 17.52 -13.87 -29.09
N ILE A 778 18.15 -15.01 -28.83
CA ILE A 778 17.57 -16.34 -29.01
C ILE A 778 17.36 -17.03 -27.66
N ASN A 779 16.20 -17.69 -27.52
CA ASN A 779 15.75 -18.44 -26.35
C ASN A 779 15.36 -17.55 -25.14
N HIS A 780 14.63 -18.12 -24.18
CA HIS A 780 14.20 -17.42 -22.97
C HIS A 780 14.26 -18.34 -21.74
N PRO A 781 14.66 -17.86 -20.54
CA PRO A 781 14.79 -18.70 -19.35
C PRO A 781 13.49 -19.38 -18.90
N ILE A 782 12.34 -18.77 -19.26
CA ILE A 782 11.00 -19.17 -18.81
C ILE A 782 10.20 -19.87 -19.92
N PHE A 783 10.29 -19.41 -21.16
CA PHE A 783 9.52 -19.97 -22.28
C PHE A 783 10.29 -21.15 -22.88
N LYS A 784 10.34 -22.26 -22.15
CA LYS A 784 11.10 -23.46 -22.51
C LYS A 784 10.30 -24.74 -22.26
N GLY A 785 10.75 -25.85 -22.85
CA GLY A 785 10.22 -27.19 -22.58
C GLY A 785 9.08 -27.65 -23.51
N LYS A 786 8.80 -26.90 -24.58
CA LYS A 786 7.92 -27.34 -25.68
C LYS A 786 8.76 -27.75 -26.90
N ASP A 787 8.15 -28.44 -27.85
CA ASP A 787 8.79 -28.78 -29.13
C ASP A 787 9.15 -27.52 -29.93
N VAL A 788 8.23 -26.54 -29.91
CA VAL A 788 8.46 -25.17 -30.40
C VAL A 788 8.12 -24.19 -29.28
N ASN A 789 9.10 -23.39 -28.89
CA ASN A 789 8.92 -22.37 -27.85
C ASN A 789 8.55 -21.04 -28.49
N TYR A 790 7.69 -20.28 -27.81
CA TYR A 790 7.25 -18.95 -28.24
C TYR A 790 7.35 -17.95 -27.10
N ASP A 791 7.81 -16.73 -27.40
CA ASP A 791 7.67 -15.58 -26.52
C ASP A 791 6.35 -14.87 -26.89
N PRO A 792 5.37 -14.76 -25.97
CA PRO A 792 4.07 -14.16 -26.27
C PRO A 792 4.17 -12.71 -26.74
N ARG A 793 5.24 -12.00 -26.37
CA ARG A 793 5.46 -10.60 -26.77
C ARG A 793 5.91 -10.50 -28.21
N GLU A 794 6.82 -11.39 -28.63
CA GLU A 794 7.25 -11.47 -30.03
C GLU A 794 6.09 -11.85 -30.94
N VAL A 795 5.32 -12.88 -30.58
CA VAL A 795 4.16 -13.32 -31.35
C VAL A 795 3.14 -12.19 -31.53
N PHE A 796 2.90 -11.40 -30.48
CA PHE A 796 2.03 -10.23 -30.57
C PHE A 796 2.53 -9.21 -31.61
N VAL A 797 3.80 -8.82 -31.54
CA VAL A 797 4.37 -7.82 -32.47
C VAL A 797 4.36 -8.33 -33.90
N ARG A 798 4.73 -9.60 -34.11
CA ARG A 798 4.71 -10.22 -35.44
C ARG A 798 3.32 -10.21 -36.05
N ASN A 799 2.29 -10.56 -35.28
CA ASN A 799 0.91 -10.52 -35.76
C ASN A 799 0.46 -9.09 -36.06
N LEU A 800 0.76 -8.14 -35.17
CA LEU A 800 0.44 -6.72 -35.34
C LEU A 800 1.08 -6.14 -36.62
N PHE A 801 2.34 -6.47 -36.89
CA PHE A 801 3.06 -6.00 -38.06
C PHE A 801 2.51 -6.64 -39.34
N LYS A 802 2.22 -7.94 -39.30
CA LYS A 802 1.58 -8.65 -40.42
C LYS A 802 0.23 -8.04 -40.79
N GLU A 803 -0.62 -7.73 -39.81
CA GLU A 803 -1.92 -7.07 -40.03
C GLU A 803 -1.78 -5.68 -40.69
N LYS A 804 -0.67 -4.99 -40.43
CA LYS A 804 -0.36 -3.67 -41.00
C LYS A 804 0.48 -3.71 -42.27
N GLY A 805 0.83 -4.89 -42.77
CA GLY A 805 1.70 -5.04 -43.95
C GLY A 805 3.13 -4.57 -43.72
N ILE A 806 3.60 -4.57 -42.46
CA ILE A 806 4.94 -4.16 -42.07
C ILE A 806 5.85 -5.40 -42.10
N ASN A 807 6.85 -5.40 -42.98
CA ASN A 807 7.81 -6.50 -43.13
C ASN A 807 9.16 -6.15 -42.48
N ASN A 808 9.88 -7.16 -41.99
CA ASN A 808 11.21 -6.99 -41.42
C ASN A 808 12.08 -8.24 -41.70
N VAL A 809 12.97 -8.14 -42.69
CA VAL A 809 13.85 -9.22 -43.14
C VAL A 809 14.73 -9.78 -42.01
N PHE A 810 15.13 -8.95 -41.05
CA PHE A 810 15.94 -9.41 -39.92
C PHE A 810 15.14 -10.28 -38.94
N LEU A 811 13.85 -9.98 -38.75
CA LEU A 811 12.97 -10.81 -37.93
C LEU A 811 12.74 -12.17 -38.60
N ASP A 812 12.51 -12.17 -39.92
CA ASP A 812 12.36 -13.38 -40.72
C ASP A 812 13.63 -14.26 -40.67
N PHE A 813 14.81 -13.62 -40.67
CA PHE A 813 16.09 -14.31 -40.47
C PHE A 813 16.19 -14.95 -39.08
N TYR A 814 15.79 -14.27 -38.00
CA TYR A 814 15.78 -14.86 -36.66
C TYR A 814 14.86 -16.09 -36.56
N HIS A 815 13.70 -16.06 -37.23
CA HIS A 815 12.82 -17.22 -37.32
C HIS A 815 13.49 -18.39 -38.05
N SER A 816 14.12 -18.11 -39.20
CA SER A 816 14.90 -19.10 -39.95
C SER A 816 16.06 -19.67 -39.12
N LEU A 817 16.69 -18.84 -38.29
CA LEU A 817 17.81 -19.19 -37.41
C LEU A 817 17.41 -20.12 -36.27
N VAL A 818 16.29 -19.88 -35.58
CA VAL A 818 15.84 -20.78 -34.50
C VAL A 818 15.46 -22.17 -35.01
N GLU A 819 14.91 -22.25 -36.23
CA GLU A 819 14.68 -23.53 -36.91
C GLU A 819 15.99 -24.22 -37.32
N SER A 820 16.93 -23.46 -37.88
CA SER A 820 18.22 -23.96 -38.32
C SER A 820 19.07 -24.48 -37.15
N LEU A 821 19.00 -23.84 -35.98
CA LEU A 821 19.66 -24.32 -34.75
C LEU A 821 19.13 -25.69 -34.30
N PHE A 822 17.83 -25.92 -34.47
CA PHE A 822 17.23 -27.24 -34.21
C PHE A 822 17.67 -28.27 -35.27
N LYS A 823 17.60 -27.93 -36.55
CA LYS A 823 18.04 -28.79 -37.68
C LYS A 823 19.53 -29.18 -37.54
N ALA A 824 20.38 -28.25 -37.12
CA ALA A 824 21.82 -28.45 -36.87
C ALA A 824 22.13 -29.14 -35.51
N LYS A 825 21.10 -29.57 -34.76
CA LYS A 825 21.20 -30.25 -33.44
C LYS A 825 21.93 -29.43 -32.37
N VAL A 826 21.94 -28.10 -32.49
CA VAL A 826 22.49 -27.20 -31.46
C VAL A 826 21.58 -27.14 -30.23
N SER A 827 20.26 -27.27 -30.45
CA SER A 827 19.20 -27.33 -29.45
C SER A 827 18.36 -28.60 -29.60
N LYS A 828 17.67 -29.01 -28.52
CA LYS A 828 16.75 -30.17 -28.53
C LYS A 828 15.36 -29.85 -29.07
N ASN A 829 15.02 -28.57 -29.12
CA ASN A 829 13.74 -28.02 -29.54
C ASN A 829 13.97 -26.71 -30.28
N VAL A 830 12.95 -26.22 -30.98
CA VAL A 830 13.01 -24.90 -31.61
C VAL A 830 12.92 -23.84 -30.51
N TYR A 831 13.97 -23.03 -30.39
CA TYR A 831 14.00 -21.93 -29.43
C TYR A 831 13.03 -20.82 -29.83
N CYS A 832 12.57 -20.05 -28.85
CA CYS A 832 11.81 -18.84 -29.16
C CYS A 832 12.75 -17.73 -29.63
N VAL A 833 12.27 -16.89 -30.55
CA VAL A 833 12.81 -15.54 -30.75
C VAL A 833 12.31 -14.70 -29.56
N ASN A 834 13.23 -14.05 -28.84
CA ASN A 834 12.85 -13.30 -27.64
C ASN A 834 12.46 -11.85 -27.97
N ILE A 835 11.88 -11.13 -27.01
CA ILE A 835 11.49 -9.73 -27.19
C ILE A 835 12.66 -8.80 -27.52
N ASP A 836 13.88 -9.10 -27.06
CA ASP A 836 15.06 -8.30 -27.36
C ASP A 836 15.41 -8.36 -28.86
N ALA A 837 15.13 -9.50 -29.53
CA ALA A 837 15.28 -9.62 -30.97
C ALA A 837 14.35 -8.64 -31.69
N VAL A 838 13.08 -8.61 -31.29
CA VAL A 838 12.06 -7.73 -31.86
C VAL A 838 12.45 -6.27 -31.69
N ILE A 839 12.96 -5.92 -30.51
CA ILE A 839 13.48 -4.58 -30.22
C ILE A 839 14.64 -4.23 -31.16
N ALA A 840 15.61 -5.12 -31.29
CA ALA A 840 16.80 -4.91 -32.11
C ALA A 840 16.48 -4.80 -33.61
N VAL A 841 15.60 -5.66 -34.14
CA VAL A 841 15.27 -5.67 -35.57
C VAL A 841 14.43 -4.47 -35.97
N ILE A 842 13.52 -3.97 -35.11
CA ILE A 842 12.77 -2.74 -35.38
C ILE A 842 13.72 -1.57 -35.48
N LEU A 843 14.61 -1.44 -34.49
CA LEU A 843 15.58 -0.37 -34.48
C LEU A 843 16.54 -0.45 -35.66
N LEU A 844 17.14 -1.62 -35.91
CA LEU A 844 18.08 -1.80 -37.02
C LEU A 844 17.41 -1.46 -38.35
N LYS A 845 16.17 -1.87 -38.56
CA LYS A 845 15.39 -1.50 -39.74
C LYS A 845 15.26 0.01 -39.91
N VAL A 846 14.98 0.75 -38.84
CA VAL A 846 14.84 2.21 -38.86
C VAL A 846 16.15 2.89 -39.28
N VAL A 847 17.31 2.37 -38.88
CA VAL A 847 18.62 2.96 -39.22
C VAL A 847 19.30 2.35 -40.46
N TRP A 848 18.79 1.22 -40.96
CA TRP A 848 19.47 0.41 -41.99
C TRP A 848 19.72 1.17 -43.27
N THR A 849 18.72 1.90 -43.77
CA THR A 849 18.83 2.64 -45.04
C THR A 849 19.97 3.66 -44.95
N ASP A 850 20.00 4.47 -43.90
CA ASP A 850 21.03 5.50 -43.70
C ASP A 850 22.42 4.87 -43.52
N PHE A 851 22.51 3.74 -42.82
CA PHE A 851 23.75 2.99 -42.68
C PHE A 851 24.24 2.42 -44.01
N SER A 852 23.36 1.77 -44.78
CA SER A 852 23.68 1.15 -46.06
C SER A 852 24.10 2.16 -47.14
N GLU A 853 23.61 3.39 -47.05
CA GLU A 853 23.98 4.51 -47.91
C GLU A 853 25.22 5.28 -47.43
N GLY A 854 25.83 4.87 -46.30
CA GLY A 854 27.00 5.51 -45.73
C GLY A 854 26.74 6.87 -45.05
N LYS A 855 25.47 7.19 -44.78
CA LYS A 855 25.06 8.42 -44.06
C LYS A 855 25.21 8.29 -42.55
N MET A 856 25.36 7.06 -42.03
CA MET A 856 25.46 6.72 -40.62
C MET A 856 26.61 5.75 -40.38
N LYS A 857 27.36 5.92 -39.29
CA LYS A 857 28.43 5.01 -38.85
C LYS A 857 27.90 3.96 -37.86
N GLU A 858 28.67 2.91 -37.59
CA GLU A 858 28.29 1.89 -36.59
C GLU A 858 28.12 2.49 -35.18
N GLU A 859 28.94 3.46 -34.79
CA GLU A 859 28.84 4.19 -33.51
C GLU A 859 27.53 4.99 -33.36
N ASP A 860 26.98 5.50 -34.47
CA ASP A 860 25.72 6.22 -34.49
C ASP A 860 24.53 5.26 -34.27
N ILE A 861 24.63 4.02 -34.77
CA ILE A 861 23.63 2.96 -34.53
C ILE A 861 23.59 2.61 -33.06
N GLU A 862 24.76 2.43 -32.43
CA GLU A 862 24.87 2.16 -30.99
C GLU A 862 24.21 3.28 -30.16
N SER A 863 24.55 4.53 -30.48
CA SER A 863 23.99 5.71 -29.81
C SER A 863 22.48 5.80 -29.97
N ALA A 864 21.97 5.56 -31.18
CA ALA A 864 20.53 5.56 -31.47
C ALA A 864 19.79 4.42 -30.75
N SER A 865 20.40 3.23 -30.69
CA SER A 865 19.88 2.08 -29.95
C SER A 865 19.67 2.42 -28.48
N PHE A 866 20.71 2.97 -27.91
CA PHE A 866 20.75 3.24 -26.50
C PHE A 866 19.80 4.38 -26.12
N ALA A 867 19.78 5.48 -26.88
CA ALA A 867 18.84 6.58 -26.67
C ALA A 867 17.37 6.13 -26.78
N THR A 868 17.04 5.27 -27.76
CA THR A 868 15.70 4.69 -27.89
C THR A 868 15.31 3.87 -26.66
N PHE A 869 16.25 3.07 -26.12
CA PHE A 869 16.04 2.35 -24.87
C PHE A 869 15.76 3.30 -23.70
N LEU A 870 16.51 4.40 -23.59
CA LEU A 870 16.29 5.41 -22.56
C LEU A 870 14.90 6.06 -22.67
N PHE A 871 14.46 6.40 -23.89
CA PHE A 871 13.15 7.02 -24.13
C PHE A 871 12.01 6.14 -23.64
N GLY A 872 11.99 4.86 -24.00
CA GLY A 872 10.94 3.97 -23.52
C GLY A 872 11.04 3.73 -22.01
N ARG A 873 12.24 3.47 -21.49
CA ARG A 873 12.42 3.15 -20.07
C ARG A 873 12.16 4.33 -19.13
N MET A 874 12.32 5.57 -19.59
CA MET A 874 12.02 6.75 -18.77
C MET A 874 10.54 6.82 -18.37
N ILE A 875 9.62 6.26 -19.18
CA ILE A 875 8.19 6.18 -18.88
C ILE A 875 7.97 5.33 -17.62
N GLY A 876 8.49 4.09 -17.62
CA GLY A 876 8.33 3.19 -16.48
C GLY A 876 9.06 3.71 -15.24
N CYS A 877 10.27 4.25 -15.41
CA CYS A 877 11.02 4.83 -14.31
C CYS A 877 10.33 6.06 -13.72
N ALA A 878 9.67 6.90 -14.50
CA ALA A 878 8.87 8.01 -13.96
C ALA A 878 7.74 7.52 -13.05
N ALA A 879 7.03 6.47 -13.47
CA ALA A 879 5.98 5.86 -12.68
C ALA A 879 6.53 5.26 -11.37
N GLU A 880 7.71 4.62 -11.42
CA GLU A 880 8.38 4.09 -10.22
C GLU A 880 8.86 5.20 -9.27
N ILE A 881 9.34 6.33 -9.79
CA ILE A 881 9.75 7.49 -8.99
C ILE A 881 8.55 8.09 -8.27
N ASP A 882 7.44 8.32 -8.97
CA ASP A 882 6.21 8.85 -8.37
C ASP A 882 5.65 7.89 -7.32
N ASP A 883 5.59 6.60 -7.65
CA ASP A 883 5.05 5.59 -6.74
C ASP A 883 5.90 5.47 -5.47
N HIS A 884 7.23 5.42 -5.59
CA HIS A 884 8.13 5.36 -4.43
C HIS A 884 8.10 6.64 -3.60
N THR A 885 7.94 7.79 -4.23
CA THR A 885 7.75 9.06 -3.51
C THR A 885 6.46 9.02 -2.67
N SER A 886 5.37 8.55 -3.27
CA SER A 886 4.03 8.61 -2.69
C SER A 886 3.76 7.52 -1.65
N ARG A 887 4.26 6.29 -1.87
CA ARG A 887 4.01 5.13 -0.99
C ARG A 887 5.27 4.40 -0.52
N GLY A 888 6.46 4.77 -0.98
CA GLY A 888 7.69 4.11 -0.56
C GLY A 888 8.09 4.46 0.88
N LYS A 889 8.79 3.52 1.51
CA LYS A 889 9.68 3.72 2.65
C LYS A 889 11.13 3.66 2.18
N ASN A 890 12.05 4.14 3.01
CA ASN A 890 13.48 3.91 2.78
C ASN A 890 13.77 2.44 2.49
N MET A 891 14.37 2.17 1.33
CA MET A 891 14.80 0.83 0.95
C MET A 891 16.09 0.45 1.66
N ASP A 892 16.11 -0.76 2.25
CA ASP A 892 17.37 -1.36 2.68
C ASP A 892 18.08 -1.99 1.47
N THR A 893 19.01 -1.23 0.91
CA THR A 893 19.82 -1.65 -0.25
C THR A 893 21.05 -2.46 0.15
N ARG A 894 21.30 -2.69 1.45
CA ARG A 894 22.43 -3.48 1.91
C ARG A 894 22.26 -4.94 1.50
N THR A 895 23.33 -5.54 0.97
CA THR A 895 23.41 -6.99 0.77
C THR A 895 23.69 -7.64 2.13
N PRO A 896 22.89 -8.63 2.57
CA PRO A 896 23.18 -9.36 3.80
C PRO A 896 24.61 -9.89 3.78
N ALA A 897 25.33 -9.76 4.90
CA ALA A 897 26.71 -10.25 5.01
C ALA A 897 26.83 -11.74 4.63
N SER A 898 25.79 -12.54 4.88
CA SER A 898 25.71 -13.95 4.47
C SER A 898 25.71 -14.20 2.96
N LYS A 899 25.42 -13.18 2.14
CA LYS A 899 25.49 -13.22 0.67
C LYS A 899 26.77 -12.60 0.12
N CYS A 900 27.61 -12.03 0.98
CA CYS A 900 28.92 -11.50 0.60
C CYS A 900 29.97 -12.58 0.87
N ARG A 901 30.90 -12.78 -0.05
CA ARG A 901 32.14 -13.52 0.22
C ARG A 901 33.30 -12.55 0.22
N TYR A 902 34.16 -12.62 1.22
CA TYR A 902 35.44 -11.93 1.17
C TYR A 902 36.32 -12.65 0.15
N VAL A 903 36.80 -11.92 -0.85
CA VAL A 903 37.80 -12.39 -1.80
C VAL A 903 39.04 -11.56 -1.50
N GLY A 904 39.89 -12.08 -0.62
CA GLY A 904 41.18 -11.50 -0.28
C GLY A 904 42.24 -12.56 -0.23
#